data_AF-A0A937N0Q2-F1
#
_entry.id   AF-A0A937N0Q2-F1
#
_cell.length_a   1.000
_cell.length_b   1.000
_cell.length_c   1.000
_cell.angle_alpha   90.00
_cell.angle_beta   90.00
_cell.angle_gamma   90.00
#
_symmetry.space_group_name_H-M   'P 1'
#
loop_
_entity.id
_entity.type
_entity.pdbx_description
1 polymer ?
#
loop_
_entity_poly.entity_id
_entity_poly.type
_entity_poly.pdbx_seq_one_letter_code
_entity_poly.pdbx_strand_id
1 'polypeptide(L)'
;MTRLTILFFVCMAGAAYGAEKLIVGFELPEMERKTGGALGRGRGVDRCLITDRSASGFRFSAPFEAPTTTSLAWTWHITRGDATEGQYALAQTVSGLGPRQQESDTYERTPYWTYYYPNLKTSTNPEAAIVMNTFLWLTNNPALRDWSGYDKLLIDMKVSTAMRVQVALEDEMVTPAVMRAFEMSSGEWFTLEIDLKQAVKERQIDLQRIANFWILGFANGRVSVDNIRLAQADDSPSLPLLQDRRSMALPDPPSHIDVPELQAVPDRSPITLVRRKKVCPGTVTPFGFIGAFDNNHIVVGYNKGVYGGASGSRGSAFFRFTTDGGETWSSEKTIGRGLYNLDHGANRGNAVDDRGNAVFITSSAGCAGIGQPNARQHLFKVSFNGSGWDDPSSLATSILDGDTRHCAHTTQFVIRQRYGRNAGRLWCSWGQHGRLHGPEVVVAYSDDDGKTWYFPKHGKACVPGSRHPAWTDDTYQMPETAITQYGEHVAVFWENDRGLLWSVFDGQDWSAVRRIHDQGRLALARGPSLSAVTAGMNEVYVTSGRTQGIMRLQQDGKTWDNELKGESGGGCLTVCGTTTDVEDDAVMYFTAGLGGSAPVLCCRRKPDGSWASPLNLTHGKITVWEYRRWVNLVVPPYSPPNFAPVAWGNINQVYMAKVPVLE
;
A
#
# COMPACT_ATOMS: atom_id res chain seq x y z
N MET A 1 -23.01 -6.03 -55.12
CA MET A 1 -23.28 -7.30 -54.42
C MET A 1 -22.15 -7.53 -53.45
N THR A 2 -22.29 -6.96 -52.26
CA THR A 2 -21.25 -6.83 -51.24
C THR A 2 -21.50 -7.91 -50.19
N ARG A 3 -20.54 -8.80 -49.96
CA ARG A 3 -20.62 -9.86 -48.96
C ARG A 3 -20.61 -9.24 -47.57
N LEU A 4 -21.78 -9.18 -46.95
CA LEU A 4 -21.97 -8.88 -45.54
C LEU A 4 -21.71 -10.18 -44.76
N THR A 5 -20.46 -10.42 -44.37
CA THR A 5 -20.15 -11.53 -43.44
C THR A 5 -20.51 -11.06 -42.04
N ILE A 6 -21.69 -11.47 -41.57
CA ILE A 6 -22.12 -11.29 -40.19
C ILE A 6 -21.29 -12.28 -39.34
N LEU A 7 -20.32 -11.78 -38.58
CA LEU A 7 -19.67 -12.55 -37.52
C LEU A 7 -20.66 -12.71 -36.35
N PHE A 8 -21.30 -13.88 -36.30
CA PHE A 8 -22.01 -14.35 -35.11
C PHE A 8 -20.98 -15.08 -34.21
N PHE A 9 -20.64 -14.51 -33.06
CA PHE A 9 -20.10 -15.30 -31.94
C PHE A 9 -21.12 -15.36 -30.81
N VAL A 10 -21.62 -16.58 -30.62
CA VAL A 10 -22.54 -17.00 -29.59
C VAL A 10 -21.74 -17.27 -28.31
N CYS A 11 -22.07 -16.58 -27.23
CA CYS A 11 -21.67 -16.96 -25.88
C CYS A 11 -22.44 -18.23 -25.47
N MET A 12 -21.93 -19.41 -25.83
CA MET A 12 -22.34 -20.68 -25.24
C MET A 12 -21.17 -21.24 -24.46
N ALA A 13 -21.41 -21.49 -23.17
CA ALA A 13 -20.47 -22.08 -22.24
C ALA A 13 -20.02 -23.46 -22.77
N GLY A 14 -18.73 -23.56 -23.10
CA GLY A 14 -18.10 -24.75 -23.68
C GLY A 14 -17.74 -24.55 -25.15
N ALA A 15 -16.72 -23.75 -25.45
CA ALA A 15 -16.34 -23.45 -26.83
C ALA A 15 -14.83 -23.60 -27.04
N ALA A 16 -14.46 -24.30 -28.11
CA ALA A 16 -13.14 -24.22 -28.71
C ALA A 16 -12.77 -22.74 -28.89
N TYR A 17 -11.57 -22.35 -28.44
CA TYR A 17 -11.07 -20.99 -28.65
C TYR A 17 -11.02 -20.71 -30.17
N GLY A 18 -11.64 -19.61 -30.61
CA GLY A 18 -11.49 -19.14 -31.99
C GLY A 18 -10.05 -18.68 -32.24
N ALA A 19 -9.69 -18.47 -33.51
CA ALA A 19 -8.37 -17.94 -33.88
C ALA A 19 -8.08 -16.60 -33.17
N GLU A 20 -9.11 -15.74 -33.09
CA GLU A 20 -9.00 -14.40 -32.51
C GLU A 20 -10.14 -14.11 -31.53
N LYS A 21 -9.84 -13.36 -30.46
CA LYS A 21 -10.82 -12.82 -29.51
C LYS A 21 -10.65 -11.32 -29.35
N LEU A 22 -11.65 -10.59 -29.80
CA LEU A 22 -11.76 -9.15 -29.57
C LEU A 22 -11.99 -8.86 -28.07
N ILE A 23 -11.07 -8.13 -27.46
CA ILE A 23 -11.21 -7.63 -26.09
C ILE A 23 -11.95 -6.30 -26.12
N VAL A 24 -11.49 -5.36 -26.97
CA VAL A 24 -12.13 -4.06 -27.18
C VAL A 24 -12.09 -3.69 -28.67
N GLY A 25 -13.25 -3.65 -29.32
CA GLY A 25 -13.51 -2.70 -30.40
C GLY A 25 -14.27 -1.49 -29.86
N PHE A 26 -14.20 -0.38 -30.57
CA PHE A 26 -14.78 0.89 -30.14
C PHE A 26 -16.08 1.23 -30.87
N GLU A 27 -16.66 0.26 -31.58
CA GLU A 27 -17.94 0.43 -32.27
C GLU A 27 -19.09 0.62 -31.26
N LEU A 28 -19.96 1.59 -31.55
CA LEU A 28 -21.06 1.94 -30.64
C LEU A 28 -21.94 0.73 -30.28
N PRO A 29 -22.39 -0.12 -31.23
CA PRO A 29 -23.21 -1.30 -30.89
C PRO A 29 -22.48 -2.33 -30.03
N GLU A 30 -21.15 -2.43 -30.15
CA GLU A 30 -20.32 -3.31 -29.32
C GLU A 30 -20.24 -2.77 -27.90
N MET A 31 -19.93 -1.48 -27.75
CA MET A 31 -19.86 -0.82 -26.45
C MET A 31 -21.21 -0.84 -25.73
N GLU A 32 -22.32 -0.61 -26.44
CA GLU A 32 -23.67 -0.69 -25.88
C GLU A 32 -23.96 -2.08 -25.28
N ARG A 33 -23.60 -3.14 -26.02
CA ARG A 33 -23.75 -4.53 -25.56
C ARG A 33 -22.93 -4.82 -24.30
N LYS A 34 -21.70 -4.28 -24.23
CA LYS A 34 -20.79 -4.44 -23.08
C LYS A 34 -21.22 -3.60 -21.86
N THR A 35 -22.03 -2.57 -22.05
CA THR A 35 -22.60 -1.76 -20.96
C THR A 35 -23.97 -2.22 -20.45
N GLY A 36 -24.47 -3.39 -20.92
CA GLY A 36 -25.71 -3.97 -20.40
C GLY A 36 -27.01 -3.26 -20.85
N GLY A 37 -26.95 -2.27 -21.74
CA GLY A 37 -28.13 -1.61 -22.33
C GLY A 37 -29.03 -0.83 -21.35
N ALA A 38 -28.74 -0.82 -20.04
CA ALA A 38 -29.58 -0.19 -19.03
C ALA A 38 -28.90 1.04 -18.42
N LEU A 39 -29.46 2.23 -18.71
CA LEU A 39 -29.32 3.45 -17.89
C LEU A 39 -30.00 3.31 -16.50
N GLY A 40 -30.08 2.09 -15.97
CA GLY A 40 -30.89 1.73 -14.81
C GLY A 40 -30.11 1.83 -13.52
N ARG A 41 -30.65 2.59 -12.55
CA ARG A 41 -30.17 2.71 -11.16
C ARG A 41 -30.36 1.41 -10.34
N GLY A 42 -29.95 0.27 -10.87
CA GLY A 42 -29.89 -0.99 -10.15
C GLY A 42 -28.67 -0.98 -9.22
N ARG A 43 -28.86 -1.32 -7.94
CA ARG A 43 -27.75 -1.67 -7.06
C ARG A 43 -27.17 -3.00 -7.54
N GLY A 44 -26.22 -2.93 -8.46
CA GLY A 44 -25.52 -4.11 -8.95
C GLY A 44 -25.16 -4.03 -10.43
N VAL A 45 -23.85 -4.03 -10.68
CA VAL A 45 -23.13 -4.65 -11.80
C VAL A 45 -22.90 -3.85 -13.09
N ASP A 46 -23.73 -2.88 -13.51
CA ASP A 46 -23.39 -2.10 -14.73
C ASP A 46 -22.64 -0.80 -14.40
N ARG A 47 -21.31 -0.93 -14.23
CA ARG A 47 -20.40 0.17 -13.85
C ARG A 47 -19.70 0.82 -15.04
N CYS A 48 -20.15 0.65 -16.27
CA CYS A 48 -19.64 1.46 -17.38
C CYS A 48 -20.78 2.12 -18.14
N LEU A 49 -20.58 3.38 -18.51
CA LEU A 49 -21.62 4.25 -19.05
C LEU A 49 -21.19 4.77 -20.42
N ILE A 50 -22.13 4.88 -21.34
CA ILE A 50 -21.96 5.69 -22.55
C ILE A 50 -22.60 7.05 -22.31
N THR A 51 -21.82 8.12 -22.42
CA THR A 51 -22.27 9.51 -22.27
C THR A 51 -21.93 10.34 -23.52
N ASP A 52 -22.50 11.54 -23.62
CA ASP A 52 -22.13 12.57 -24.61
C ASP A 52 -22.11 12.09 -26.07
N ARG A 53 -23.16 11.37 -26.49
CA ARG A 53 -23.33 10.92 -27.87
C ARG A 53 -23.49 12.11 -28.82
N SER A 54 -22.71 12.12 -29.87
CA SER A 54 -22.73 13.15 -30.91
C SER A 54 -22.40 12.57 -32.28
N ALA A 55 -22.55 13.37 -33.33
CA ALA A 55 -22.17 12.95 -34.69
C ALA A 55 -20.66 12.64 -34.83
N SER A 56 -19.82 13.23 -33.98
CA SER A 56 -18.36 13.07 -34.00
C SER A 56 -17.84 11.96 -33.08
N GLY A 57 -18.69 11.33 -32.25
CA GLY A 57 -18.23 10.35 -31.27
C GLY A 57 -19.12 10.21 -30.04
N PHE A 58 -18.61 9.51 -29.03
CA PHE A 58 -19.23 9.35 -27.72
C PHE A 58 -18.16 9.21 -26.64
N ARG A 59 -18.57 9.28 -25.37
CA ARG A 59 -17.69 8.98 -24.23
C ARG A 59 -18.09 7.65 -23.62
N PHE A 60 -17.12 6.84 -23.28
CA PHE A 60 -17.27 5.66 -22.46
C PHE A 60 -16.65 5.97 -21.09
N SER A 61 -17.28 5.62 -19.98
CA SER A 61 -16.77 5.99 -18.64
C SER A 61 -16.99 4.91 -17.61
N ALA A 62 -16.11 4.86 -16.60
CA ALA A 62 -16.29 4.08 -15.37
C ALA A 62 -16.38 5.02 -14.15
N PRO A 63 -17.38 4.85 -13.26
CA PRO A 63 -17.54 5.64 -12.05
C PRO A 63 -16.55 5.22 -10.95
N PHE A 64 -16.26 6.12 -10.02
CA PHE A 64 -15.31 5.91 -8.91
C PHE A 64 -15.88 5.01 -7.79
N GLU A 65 -17.05 5.32 -7.24
CA GLU A 65 -17.63 4.59 -6.10
C GLU A 65 -19.15 4.40 -6.24
N ALA A 66 -19.89 5.47 -6.59
CA ALA A 66 -21.32 5.41 -6.86
C ALA A 66 -21.58 5.60 -8.37
N PRO A 67 -22.60 4.96 -8.96
CA PRO A 67 -22.99 5.16 -10.35
C PRO A 67 -23.66 6.55 -10.53
N THR A 68 -22.86 7.60 -10.37
CA THR A 68 -23.24 8.98 -10.67
C THR A 68 -22.36 9.47 -11.82
N THR A 69 -22.96 10.28 -12.70
CA THR A 69 -22.23 10.93 -13.80
C THR A 69 -21.27 12.03 -13.33
N THR A 70 -21.27 12.35 -12.03
CA THR A 70 -20.47 13.41 -11.43
C THR A 70 -19.16 12.93 -10.80
N SER A 71 -19.00 11.61 -10.60
CA SER A 71 -17.79 11.02 -10.01
C SER A 71 -17.27 9.89 -10.90
N LEU A 72 -16.64 10.27 -12.00
CA LEU A 72 -16.04 9.35 -12.97
C LEU A 72 -14.58 9.09 -12.60
N ALA A 73 -14.21 7.81 -12.45
CA ALA A 73 -12.84 7.36 -12.31
C ALA A 73 -12.08 7.49 -13.64
N TRP A 74 -12.76 7.09 -14.72
CA TRP A 74 -12.20 7.01 -16.05
C TRP A 74 -13.20 7.48 -17.09
N THR A 75 -12.70 8.19 -18.09
CA THR A 75 -13.46 8.61 -19.26
C THR A 75 -12.59 8.42 -20.49
N TRP A 76 -13.09 7.65 -21.43
CA TRP A 76 -12.46 7.32 -22.70
C TRP A 76 -13.24 8.02 -23.82
N HIS A 77 -12.53 8.81 -24.63
CA HIS A 77 -13.12 9.58 -25.70
C HIS A 77 -13.08 8.79 -27.01
N ILE A 78 -14.24 8.34 -27.49
CA ILE A 78 -14.36 7.58 -28.71
C ILE A 78 -14.75 8.52 -29.85
N THR A 79 -13.93 8.59 -30.90
CA THR A 79 -14.13 9.50 -32.02
C THR A 79 -14.44 8.75 -33.30
N ARG A 80 -15.35 9.29 -34.10
CA ARG A 80 -15.71 8.75 -35.41
C ARG A 80 -14.70 9.18 -36.48
N GLY A 81 -14.36 8.28 -37.40
CA GLY A 81 -13.55 8.58 -38.59
C GLY A 81 -12.31 7.69 -38.71
N ASP A 82 -11.13 8.25 -38.39
CA ASP A 82 -9.83 7.60 -38.49
C ASP A 82 -9.73 6.42 -37.51
N ALA A 83 -10.05 5.22 -38.01
CA ALA A 83 -10.08 3.94 -37.31
C ALA A 83 -9.53 2.86 -38.25
N THR A 84 -9.03 1.77 -37.67
CA THR A 84 -8.49 0.63 -38.43
C THR A 84 -9.58 -0.31 -38.90
N GLU A 85 -10.64 -0.43 -38.10
CA GLU A 85 -11.86 -1.15 -38.43
C GLU A 85 -13.09 -0.32 -38.06
N GLY A 86 -14.21 -0.56 -38.77
CA GLY A 86 -15.46 0.12 -38.47
C GLY A 86 -15.44 1.63 -38.71
N GLN A 87 -15.97 2.40 -37.76
CA GLN A 87 -16.15 3.85 -37.83
C GLN A 87 -15.56 4.58 -36.61
N TYR A 88 -15.19 3.89 -35.55
CA TYR A 88 -14.85 4.52 -34.26
C TYR A 88 -13.54 3.99 -33.69
N ALA A 89 -12.74 4.90 -33.15
CA ALA A 89 -11.52 4.58 -32.40
C ALA A 89 -11.45 5.42 -31.12
N LEU A 90 -10.76 4.92 -30.10
CA LEU A 90 -10.37 5.74 -28.95
C LEU A 90 -9.41 6.83 -29.43
N ALA A 91 -9.59 8.06 -28.95
CA ALA A 91 -8.66 9.15 -29.19
C ALA A 91 -8.38 9.90 -27.88
N GLN A 92 -7.13 9.87 -27.44
CA GLN A 92 -6.66 10.55 -26.25
C GLN A 92 -5.61 11.61 -26.61
N THR A 93 -5.73 12.80 -26.03
CA THR A 93 -4.67 13.82 -26.11
C THR A 93 -3.72 13.63 -24.93
N VAL A 94 -2.46 13.36 -25.23
CA VAL A 94 -1.35 13.44 -24.27
C VAL A 94 -0.84 14.88 -24.30
N SER A 95 -0.89 15.56 -23.16
CA SER A 95 -0.46 16.95 -23.03
C SER A 95 0.12 17.22 -21.65
N GLY A 96 0.83 18.35 -21.52
CA GLY A 96 1.43 18.76 -20.24
C GLY A 96 2.69 17.99 -19.86
N LEU A 97 3.22 17.17 -20.77
CA LEU A 97 4.56 16.61 -20.62
C LEU A 97 5.57 17.73 -20.88
N GLY A 98 6.55 17.89 -20.01
CA GLY A 98 7.52 18.98 -20.10
C GLY A 98 8.89 18.57 -19.55
N PRO A 99 9.95 19.35 -19.87
CA PRO A 99 11.26 19.12 -19.29
C PRO A 99 11.15 19.15 -17.76
N ARG A 100 11.75 18.15 -17.14
CA ARG A 100 11.67 17.90 -15.71
C ARG A 100 12.16 19.12 -14.94
N GLN A 101 11.30 19.74 -14.14
CA GLN A 101 11.78 20.57 -13.03
C GLN A 101 12.24 19.61 -11.93
N GLN A 102 13.54 19.37 -11.88
CA GLN A 102 14.19 18.48 -10.90
C GLN A 102 13.83 18.84 -9.44
N GLU A 103 13.38 20.08 -9.21
CA GLU A 103 13.01 20.61 -7.89
C GLU A 103 11.67 20.12 -7.33
N SER A 104 10.76 19.57 -8.14
CA SER A 104 9.43 19.15 -7.65
C SER A 104 9.34 17.71 -7.17
N ASP A 105 10.28 16.84 -7.54
CA ASP A 105 10.24 15.44 -7.13
C ASP A 105 10.68 15.31 -5.67
N THR A 106 9.80 14.74 -4.84
CA THR A 106 10.07 14.61 -3.41
C THR A 106 10.97 13.43 -3.07
N TYR A 107 11.38 12.62 -4.07
CA TYR A 107 12.09 11.35 -3.92
C TYR A 107 13.04 11.10 -5.10
N GLU A 108 14.01 10.18 -4.93
CA GLU A 108 14.92 9.76 -5.99
C GLU A 108 14.22 8.80 -6.96
N ARG A 109 14.22 9.14 -8.27
CA ARG A 109 13.68 8.27 -9.32
C ARG A 109 14.77 7.31 -9.79
N THR A 110 14.59 6.02 -9.55
CA THR A 110 15.46 4.97 -10.11
C THR A 110 14.98 4.54 -11.50
N PRO A 111 15.83 3.91 -12.33
CA PRO A 111 15.40 3.33 -13.61
C PRO A 111 14.21 2.36 -13.47
N TYR A 112 14.13 1.63 -12.36
CA TYR A 112 13.01 0.76 -12.04
C TYR A 112 11.69 1.55 -11.94
N TRP A 113 11.68 2.63 -11.14
CA TRP A 113 10.47 3.43 -10.94
C TRP A 113 10.07 4.20 -12.20
N THR A 114 11.02 4.73 -12.97
CA THR A 114 10.72 5.39 -14.26
C THR A 114 10.15 4.43 -15.28
N TYR A 115 10.60 3.17 -15.29
CA TYR A 115 10.12 2.19 -16.28
C TYR A 115 8.76 1.60 -15.91
N TYR A 116 8.55 1.17 -14.66
CA TYR A 116 7.33 0.47 -14.24
C TYR A 116 6.22 1.40 -13.72
N TYR A 117 6.59 2.55 -13.13
CA TYR A 117 5.65 3.47 -12.49
C TYR A 117 6.04 4.93 -12.77
N PRO A 118 5.96 5.37 -14.05
CA PRO A 118 6.22 6.75 -14.43
C PRO A 118 5.35 7.73 -13.63
N ASN A 119 5.81 8.98 -13.47
CA ASN A 119 5.00 9.99 -12.80
C ASN A 119 3.85 10.42 -13.73
N LEU A 120 2.62 10.10 -13.36
CA LEU A 120 1.42 10.41 -14.15
C LEU A 120 0.71 11.69 -13.69
N LYS A 121 1.18 12.33 -12.63
CA LYS A 121 0.48 13.44 -11.97
C LYS A 121 0.64 14.74 -12.76
N THR A 122 -0.47 15.27 -13.25
CA THR A 122 -0.55 16.48 -14.09
C THR A 122 -0.05 17.76 -13.41
N SER A 123 -0.01 17.81 -12.07
CA SER A 123 0.38 19.01 -11.31
C SER A 123 1.89 19.20 -11.15
N THR A 124 2.71 18.22 -11.53
CA THR A 124 4.17 18.20 -11.23
C THR A 124 4.98 17.70 -12.42
N ASN A 125 4.68 18.17 -13.63
CA ASN A 125 5.36 17.75 -14.87
C ASN A 125 5.35 16.23 -15.08
N PRO A 126 4.21 15.65 -15.50
CA PRO A 126 4.11 14.21 -15.75
C PRO A 126 5.19 13.73 -16.72
N GLU A 127 5.75 12.55 -16.44
CA GLU A 127 6.67 11.85 -17.34
C GLU A 127 5.94 11.11 -18.46
N ALA A 128 4.70 10.70 -18.17
CA ALA A 128 3.81 10.03 -19.11
C ALA A 128 2.36 10.38 -18.81
N ALA A 129 1.49 10.17 -19.77
CA ALA A 129 0.05 10.27 -19.58
C ALA A 129 -0.63 8.94 -19.90
N ILE A 130 -1.72 8.66 -19.19
CA ILE A 130 -2.57 7.50 -19.44
C ILE A 130 -3.33 7.73 -20.75
N VAL A 131 -3.11 6.85 -21.72
CA VAL A 131 -3.87 6.77 -22.97
C VAL A 131 -5.13 5.95 -22.74
N MET A 132 -4.96 4.79 -22.11
CA MET A 132 -6.05 3.88 -21.76
C MET A 132 -5.69 3.14 -20.48
N ASN A 133 -6.69 2.82 -19.66
CA ASN A 133 -6.57 1.96 -18.50
C ASN A 133 -7.87 1.16 -18.43
N THR A 134 -7.81 -0.14 -18.25
CA THR A 134 -9.03 -0.97 -18.20
C THR A 134 -9.50 -1.25 -16.77
N PHE A 135 -8.88 -0.61 -15.78
CA PHE A 135 -9.26 -0.72 -14.39
C PHE A 135 -10.76 -0.43 -14.24
N LEU A 136 -11.44 -1.23 -13.42
CA LEU A 136 -12.91 -1.33 -13.32
C LEU A 136 -13.58 -2.00 -14.50
N TRP A 137 -13.20 -1.69 -15.73
CA TRP A 137 -13.90 -2.25 -16.88
C TRP A 137 -13.71 -3.77 -17.01
N LEU A 138 -12.47 -4.27 -17.02
CA LEU A 138 -12.21 -5.72 -17.05
C LEU A 138 -12.69 -6.42 -15.77
N THR A 139 -12.56 -5.76 -14.62
CA THR A 139 -13.06 -6.27 -13.33
C THR A 139 -14.57 -6.56 -13.37
N ASN A 140 -15.34 -5.71 -14.06
CA ASN A 140 -16.79 -5.88 -14.21
C ASN A 140 -17.18 -6.79 -15.40
N ASN A 141 -16.22 -7.24 -16.20
CA ASN A 141 -16.47 -8.08 -17.39
C ASN A 141 -15.64 -9.39 -17.32
N PRO A 142 -15.96 -10.31 -16.38
CA PRO A 142 -15.13 -11.48 -16.12
C PRO A 142 -14.91 -12.40 -17.33
N ALA A 143 -15.86 -12.45 -18.28
CA ALA A 143 -15.72 -13.22 -19.52
C ALA A 143 -14.58 -12.75 -20.42
N LEU A 144 -14.12 -11.50 -20.26
CA LEU A 144 -13.01 -10.92 -21.02
C LEU A 144 -11.64 -11.18 -20.37
N ARG A 145 -11.60 -11.75 -19.17
CA ARG A 145 -10.36 -11.88 -18.37
C ARG A 145 -9.54 -13.14 -18.64
N ASP A 146 -10.16 -14.18 -19.19
CA ASP A 146 -9.43 -15.40 -19.59
C ASP A 146 -8.83 -15.24 -20.98
N TRP A 147 -7.49 -15.17 -20.99
CA TRP A 147 -6.61 -15.03 -22.14
C TRP A 147 -5.74 -16.28 -22.33
N SER A 148 -5.93 -17.33 -21.52
CA SER A 148 -5.04 -18.49 -21.45
C SER A 148 -5.01 -19.36 -22.71
N GLY A 149 -6.00 -19.22 -23.59
CA GLY A 149 -6.06 -19.88 -24.89
C GLY A 149 -5.33 -19.17 -26.03
N TYR A 150 -4.61 -18.07 -25.76
CA TYR A 150 -3.99 -17.22 -26.79
C TYR A 150 -2.50 -16.99 -26.53
N ASP A 151 -1.79 -16.69 -27.61
CA ASP A 151 -0.33 -16.58 -27.60
C ASP A 151 0.14 -15.13 -27.54
N LYS A 152 -0.69 -14.21 -28.01
CA LYS A 152 -0.34 -12.79 -28.13
C LYS A 152 -1.52 -11.86 -27.93
N LEU A 153 -1.20 -10.65 -27.47
CA LEU A 153 -2.08 -9.50 -27.46
C LEU A 153 -1.65 -8.54 -28.59
N LEU A 154 -2.61 -8.16 -29.43
CA LEU A 154 -2.46 -7.22 -30.53
C LEU A 154 -3.27 -5.96 -30.24
N ILE A 155 -2.66 -4.78 -30.44
CA ILE A 155 -3.30 -3.47 -30.23
C ILE A 155 -2.97 -2.59 -31.43
N ASP A 156 -4.00 -2.10 -32.11
CA ASP A 156 -3.79 -1.18 -33.23
C ASP A 156 -3.72 0.26 -32.72
N MET A 157 -2.67 0.99 -33.10
CA MET A 157 -2.38 2.33 -32.57
C MET A 157 -1.85 3.27 -33.64
N LYS A 158 -2.15 4.56 -33.46
CA LYS A 158 -1.62 5.66 -34.26
C LYS A 158 -1.29 6.84 -33.38
N VAL A 159 -0.20 7.53 -33.67
CA VAL A 159 0.23 8.72 -32.92
C VAL A 159 0.39 9.91 -33.87
N SER A 160 -0.01 11.12 -33.44
CA SER A 160 0.13 12.33 -34.26
C SER A 160 1.56 12.89 -34.24
N THR A 161 2.34 12.49 -33.25
CA THR A 161 3.71 12.93 -33.01
C THR A 161 4.51 11.69 -32.63
N ALA A 162 5.70 11.54 -33.20
CA ALA A 162 6.55 10.40 -32.91
C ALA A 162 6.79 10.32 -31.39
N MET A 163 6.53 9.16 -30.80
CA MET A 163 6.59 9.00 -29.36
C MET A 163 6.81 7.55 -28.96
N ARG A 164 7.36 7.38 -27.75
CA ARG A 164 7.34 6.10 -27.06
C ARG A 164 5.95 5.86 -26.47
N VAL A 165 5.42 4.66 -26.69
CA VAL A 165 4.23 4.12 -26.04
C VAL A 165 4.65 2.95 -25.15
N GLN A 166 4.03 2.81 -23.98
CA GLN A 166 4.17 1.62 -23.15
C GLN A 166 2.84 0.93 -22.96
N VAL A 167 2.85 -0.40 -22.97
CA VAL A 167 1.71 -1.25 -22.62
C VAL A 167 2.09 -2.11 -21.42
N ALA A 168 1.18 -2.17 -20.46
CA ALA A 168 1.33 -2.90 -19.22
C ALA A 168 0.23 -3.95 -19.06
N LEU A 169 0.58 -5.18 -18.72
CA LEU A 169 -0.37 -6.27 -18.45
C LEU A 169 -0.32 -6.68 -16.98
N GLU A 170 -1.50 -6.89 -16.42
CA GLU A 170 -1.68 -7.18 -15.00
C GLU A 170 -2.68 -8.33 -14.84
N ASP A 171 -2.23 -9.45 -14.28
CA ASP A 171 -3.14 -10.39 -13.64
C ASP A 171 -3.51 -9.90 -12.24
N GLU A 172 -4.08 -10.79 -11.43
CA GLU A 172 -4.43 -10.51 -10.06
C GLU A 172 -3.26 -10.23 -9.11
N MET A 173 -2.05 -10.72 -9.37
CA MET A 173 -0.93 -10.78 -8.40
C MET A 173 0.40 -10.21 -8.91
N VAL A 174 0.63 -10.20 -10.22
CA VAL A 174 1.88 -9.86 -10.89
C VAL A 174 2.23 -8.41 -10.64
N THR A 175 3.40 -8.17 -10.07
CA THR A 175 3.85 -6.83 -9.71
C THR A 175 5.38 -6.75 -9.76
N PRO A 176 5.95 -5.72 -10.42
CA PRO A 176 5.24 -4.70 -11.19
C PRO A 176 4.52 -5.31 -12.40
N ALA A 177 3.75 -4.52 -13.15
CA ALA A 177 3.09 -5.02 -14.35
C ALA A 177 4.10 -5.63 -15.35
N VAL A 178 3.62 -6.52 -16.23
CA VAL A 178 4.40 -6.95 -17.39
C VAL A 178 4.42 -5.79 -18.38
N MET A 179 5.60 -5.24 -18.67
CA MET A 179 5.75 -4.02 -19.46
C MET A 179 6.38 -4.29 -20.83
N ARG A 180 5.89 -3.54 -21.83
CA ARG A 180 6.46 -3.47 -23.19
C ARG A 180 6.50 -2.02 -23.64
N ALA A 181 7.57 -1.63 -24.34
CA ALA A 181 7.70 -0.27 -24.85
C ALA A 181 8.00 -0.25 -26.36
N PHE A 182 7.30 0.61 -27.08
CA PHE A 182 7.32 0.69 -28.54
C PHE A 182 7.64 2.12 -28.95
N GLU A 183 8.55 2.29 -29.90
CA GLU A 183 8.83 3.58 -30.53
C GLU A 183 7.96 3.71 -31.77
N MET A 184 7.06 4.69 -31.80
CA MET A 184 6.09 4.87 -32.88
C MET A 184 6.41 6.10 -33.73
N SER A 185 6.35 5.97 -35.05
CA SER A 185 6.39 7.12 -35.97
C SER A 185 5.03 7.81 -36.04
N SER A 186 5.03 9.08 -36.40
CA SER A 186 3.81 9.89 -36.52
C SER A 186 3.02 9.59 -37.79
N GLY A 187 1.68 9.58 -37.68
CA GLY A 187 0.76 9.68 -38.80
C GLY A 187 0.28 8.35 -39.39
N GLU A 188 0.90 7.24 -39.02
CA GLU A 188 0.60 5.89 -39.52
C GLU A 188 0.00 5.00 -38.42
N TRP A 189 -0.81 4.00 -38.84
CA TRP A 189 -1.33 2.95 -37.97
C TRP A 189 -0.34 1.79 -37.90
N PHE A 190 -0.09 1.29 -36.69
CA PHE A 190 0.74 0.12 -36.40
C PHE A 190 -0.05 -0.86 -35.53
N THR A 191 0.26 -2.16 -35.64
CA THR A 191 -0.13 -3.14 -34.63
C THR A 191 1.03 -3.35 -33.66
N LEU A 192 0.80 -3.12 -32.37
CA LEU A 192 1.72 -3.49 -31.30
C LEU A 192 1.45 -4.95 -30.90
N GLU A 193 2.50 -5.76 -30.82
CA GLU A 193 2.40 -7.15 -30.38
C GLU A 193 3.11 -7.38 -29.04
N ILE A 194 2.41 -8.09 -28.15
CA ILE A 194 2.91 -8.52 -26.86
C ILE A 194 2.82 -10.04 -26.78
N ASP A 195 3.97 -10.69 -26.63
CA ASP A 195 4.10 -12.15 -26.49
C ASP A 195 3.62 -12.60 -25.10
N LEU A 196 2.44 -13.22 -25.03
CA LEU A 196 1.86 -13.69 -23.78
C LEU A 196 2.57 -14.95 -23.25
N LYS A 197 3.10 -15.80 -24.13
CA LYS A 197 3.89 -16.97 -23.74
C LYS A 197 5.19 -16.56 -23.06
N GLN A 198 5.86 -15.54 -23.58
CA GLN A 198 7.04 -14.97 -22.93
C GLN A 198 6.69 -14.37 -21.57
N ALA A 199 5.55 -13.66 -21.47
CA ALA A 199 5.09 -13.10 -20.20
C ALA A 199 4.83 -14.20 -19.15
N VAL A 200 4.18 -15.31 -19.53
CA VAL A 200 3.98 -16.47 -18.66
C VAL A 200 5.32 -17.07 -18.25
N LYS A 201 6.23 -17.28 -19.19
CA LYS A 201 7.54 -17.89 -18.93
C LYS A 201 8.40 -17.07 -17.97
N GLU A 202 8.51 -15.77 -18.20
CA GLU A 202 9.46 -14.90 -17.49
C GLU A 202 8.85 -14.26 -16.23
N ARG A 203 7.53 -14.09 -16.20
CA ARG A 203 6.83 -13.33 -15.14
C ARG A 203 5.72 -14.10 -14.46
N GLN A 204 5.44 -15.33 -14.90
CA GLN A 204 4.41 -16.20 -14.33
C GLN A 204 3.05 -15.52 -14.21
N ILE A 205 2.72 -14.67 -15.20
CA ILE A 205 1.41 -14.02 -15.26
C ILE A 205 0.32 -15.09 -15.49
N ASP A 206 -0.75 -15.02 -14.72
CA ASP A 206 -1.93 -15.86 -14.83
C ASP A 206 -2.90 -15.29 -15.88
N LEU A 207 -2.78 -15.81 -17.10
CA LEU A 207 -3.63 -15.42 -18.22
C LEU A 207 -5.12 -15.78 -18.02
N GLN A 208 -5.48 -16.66 -17.08
CA GLN A 208 -6.90 -16.94 -16.80
C GLN A 208 -7.57 -15.82 -16.00
N ARG A 209 -6.77 -14.94 -15.38
CA ARG A 209 -7.22 -13.98 -14.38
C ARG A 209 -6.71 -12.57 -14.63
N ILE A 210 -6.58 -12.17 -15.89
CA ILE A 210 -6.16 -10.81 -16.23
C ILE A 210 -7.07 -9.80 -15.55
N ALA A 211 -6.49 -8.94 -14.73
CA ALA A 211 -7.21 -7.96 -13.94
C ALA A 211 -7.28 -6.61 -14.66
N ASN A 212 -6.23 -6.26 -15.38
CA ASN A 212 -6.11 -4.96 -16.02
C ASN A 212 -5.01 -4.96 -17.11
N PHE A 213 -5.11 -4.02 -18.04
CA PHE A 213 -3.99 -3.50 -18.79
C PHE A 213 -4.10 -1.98 -18.92
N TRP A 214 -2.97 -1.33 -19.18
CA TRP A 214 -2.93 0.12 -19.40
C TRP A 214 -1.89 0.50 -20.43
N ILE A 215 -2.13 1.64 -21.07
CA ILE A 215 -1.33 2.20 -22.15
C ILE A 215 -0.89 3.61 -21.75
N LEU A 216 0.40 3.91 -21.88
CA LEU A 216 0.97 5.23 -21.61
C LEU A 216 1.61 5.84 -22.84
N GLY A 217 1.49 7.16 -22.98
CA GLY A 217 2.22 7.96 -23.96
C GLY A 217 3.25 8.87 -23.30
N PHE A 218 4.44 8.98 -23.91
CA PHE A 218 5.59 9.71 -23.37
C PHE A 218 5.96 10.99 -24.14
N ALA A 219 5.12 11.44 -25.07
CA ALA A 219 5.28 12.76 -25.71
C ALA A 219 3.93 13.44 -25.93
N ASN A 220 3.93 14.77 -25.96
CA ASN A 220 2.73 15.55 -26.25
C ASN A 220 2.25 15.24 -27.68
N GLY A 221 0.97 14.95 -27.82
CA GLY A 221 0.36 14.58 -29.09
C GLY A 221 -0.98 13.89 -28.90
N ARG A 222 -1.64 13.57 -30.00
CA ARG A 222 -2.85 12.73 -30.02
C ARG A 222 -2.45 11.27 -30.24
N VAL A 223 -3.06 10.39 -29.47
CA VAL A 223 -2.93 8.94 -29.59
C VAL A 223 -4.30 8.37 -29.92
N SER A 224 -4.39 7.58 -30.99
CA SER A 224 -5.57 6.81 -31.35
C SER A 224 -5.32 5.33 -31.08
N VAL A 225 -6.32 4.62 -30.54
CA VAL A 225 -6.26 3.18 -30.25
C VAL A 225 -7.50 2.51 -30.82
N ASP A 226 -7.30 1.35 -31.43
CA ASP A 226 -8.35 0.54 -32.02
C ASP A 226 -8.04 -0.96 -31.89
N ASN A 227 -9.05 -1.80 -32.12
CA ASN A 227 -8.97 -3.24 -32.32
C ASN A 227 -8.01 -4.01 -31.38
N ILE A 228 -8.31 -3.96 -30.07
CA ILE A 228 -7.55 -4.65 -29.04
C ILE A 228 -8.01 -6.10 -28.96
N ARG A 229 -7.13 -7.04 -29.29
CA ARG A 229 -7.52 -8.44 -29.50
C ARG A 229 -6.43 -9.44 -29.11
N LEU A 230 -6.85 -10.64 -28.79
CA LEU A 230 -5.99 -11.80 -28.54
C LEU A 230 -5.95 -12.68 -29.77
N ALA A 231 -4.79 -13.25 -30.08
CA ALA A 231 -4.58 -14.04 -31.28
C ALA A 231 -3.70 -15.27 -31.02
N GLN A 232 -3.72 -16.23 -31.94
CA GLN A 232 -2.79 -17.36 -31.97
C GLN A 232 -1.43 -16.94 -32.55
N ALA A 233 -0.40 -17.78 -32.40
CA ALA A 233 0.95 -17.46 -32.89
C ALA A 233 1.00 -17.20 -34.42
N ASP A 234 0.20 -17.93 -35.19
CA ASP A 234 0.19 -17.90 -36.66
C ASP A 234 -0.63 -16.76 -37.27
N ASP A 235 -1.48 -16.09 -36.48
CA ASP A 235 -2.24 -14.94 -36.93
C ASP A 235 -1.30 -13.77 -37.27
N SER A 236 -1.43 -13.18 -38.45
CA SER A 236 -0.60 -12.04 -38.86
C SER A 236 -1.44 -10.76 -38.91
N PRO A 237 -1.02 -9.65 -38.28
CA PRO A 237 -1.74 -8.40 -38.39
C PRO A 237 -1.66 -7.85 -39.82
N SER A 238 -2.71 -7.14 -40.25
CA SER A 238 -2.78 -6.48 -41.56
C SER A 238 -1.97 -5.18 -41.63
N LEU A 239 -1.65 -4.59 -40.48
CA LEU A 239 -0.87 -3.37 -40.34
C LEU A 239 0.61 -3.67 -40.10
N PRO A 240 1.51 -2.70 -40.34
CA PRO A 240 2.91 -2.80 -39.93
C PRO A 240 3.03 -3.16 -38.44
N LEU A 241 3.81 -4.21 -38.15
CA LEU A 241 3.95 -4.77 -36.81
C LEU A 241 5.14 -4.15 -36.06
N LEU A 242 4.91 -3.75 -34.80
CA LEU A 242 5.95 -3.36 -33.86
C LEU A 242 6.05 -4.39 -32.73
N GLN A 243 7.28 -4.84 -32.46
CA GLN A 243 7.58 -5.82 -31.42
C GLN A 243 8.68 -5.30 -30.49
N ASP A 244 8.51 -5.50 -29.19
CA ASP A 244 9.58 -5.35 -28.20
C ASP A 244 10.02 -6.73 -27.71
N ARG A 245 11.20 -7.16 -28.18
CA ARG A 245 11.78 -8.49 -27.92
C ARG A 245 12.70 -8.53 -26.70
N ARG A 246 12.80 -7.44 -25.92
CA ARG A 246 13.58 -7.43 -24.68
C ARG A 246 12.98 -8.39 -23.66
N SER A 247 13.78 -8.85 -22.70
CA SER A 247 13.26 -9.66 -21.59
C SER A 247 12.19 -8.89 -20.80
N MET A 248 11.16 -9.61 -20.38
CA MET A 248 10.14 -9.17 -19.42
C MET A 248 10.60 -9.30 -17.96
N ALA A 249 11.72 -10.01 -17.71
CA ALA A 249 12.18 -10.39 -16.38
C ALA A 249 12.44 -9.17 -15.49
N LEU A 250 12.21 -9.34 -14.19
CA LEU A 250 12.52 -8.30 -13.21
C LEU A 250 14.02 -8.32 -12.88
N PRO A 251 14.59 -7.18 -12.49
CA PRO A 251 15.91 -7.17 -11.90
C PRO A 251 15.92 -8.01 -10.61
N ASP A 252 17.08 -8.61 -10.32
CA ASP A 252 17.29 -9.30 -9.06
C ASP A 252 17.32 -8.30 -7.89
N PRO A 253 16.80 -8.68 -6.71
CA PRO A 253 17.00 -7.90 -5.51
C PRO A 253 18.49 -7.87 -5.11
N PRO A 254 18.92 -6.91 -4.29
CA PRO A 254 20.24 -6.88 -3.69
C PRO A 254 20.55 -8.20 -3.00
N SER A 255 21.78 -8.66 -3.14
CA SER A 255 22.25 -9.92 -2.54
C SER A 255 22.72 -9.78 -1.09
N HIS A 256 22.78 -8.56 -0.56
CA HIS A 256 23.29 -8.27 0.78
C HIS A 256 22.39 -7.27 1.50
N ILE A 257 22.36 -7.38 2.83
CA ILE A 257 21.66 -6.47 3.72
C ILE A 257 22.65 -5.39 4.18
N ASP A 258 22.38 -4.16 3.79
CA ASP A 258 23.08 -2.95 4.21
C ASP A 258 22.30 -2.28 5.36
N VAL A 259 22.88 -2.33 6.55
CA VAL A 259 22.42 -1.57 7.71
C VAL A 259 23.56 -0.64 8.14
N PRO A 260 23.31 0.67 8.24
CA PRO A 260 24.31 1.60 8.73
C PRO A 260 24.88 1.16 10.08
N GLU A 261 26.20 1.05 10.14
CA GLU A 261 26.92 0.79 11.37
C GLU A 261 26.80 2.00 12.31
N LEU A 262 26.59 1.74 13.60
CA LEU A 262 26.46 2.77 14.60
C LEU A 262 27.54 2.58 15.66
N GLN A 263 28.44 3.57 15.78
CA GLN A 263 29.56 3.50 16.71
C GLN A 263 29.22 3.94 18.15
N ALA A 264 28.05 4.55 18.36
CA ALA A 264 27.64 5.03 19.68
C ALA A 264 27.21 3.88 20.60
N VAL A 265 27.64 3.96 21.87
CA VAL A 265 27.24 3.02 22.92
C VAL A 265 26.02 3.60 23.66
N PRO A 266 24.86 2.91 23.66
CA PRO A 266 23.67 3.43 24.31
C PRO A 266 23.75 3.31 25.84
N ASP A 267 23.25 4.33 26.56
CA ASP A 267 22.98 4.21 27.99
C ASP A 267 21.76 3.31 28.25
N ARG A 268 22.03 2.10 28.76
CA ARG A 268 21.05 1.09 29.15
C ARG A 268 20.95 0.92 30.67
N SER A 269 21.46 1.86 31.46
CA SER A 269 21.37 1.77 32.91
C SER A 269 19.91 1.68 33.38
N PRO A 270 19.61 0.90 34.45
CA PRO A 270 18.26 0.79 34.97
C PRO A 270 17.64 2.16 35.26
N ILE A 271 16.37 2.33 34.92
CA ILE A 271 15.65 3.57 35.18
C ILE A 271 14.52 3.35 36.19
N THR A 272 14.19 4.40 36.93
CA THR A 272 12.94 4.43 37.69
C THR A 272 11.82 4.94 36.80
N LEU A 273 10.58 4.57 37.12
CA LEU A 273 9.40 5.10 36.43
C LEU A 273 9.41 6.63 36.50
N VAL A 274 9.66 7.27 35.36
CA VAL A 274 9.65 8.73 35.26
C VAL A 274 8.21 9.18 35.06
N ARG A 275 7.74 10.08 35.92
CA ARG A 275 6.39 10.69 35.79
C ARG A 275 6.23 11.31 34.40
N ARG A 276 4.97 11.38 33.92
CA ARG A 276 4.65 11.94 32.61
C ARG A 276 5.32 13.30 32.41
N LYS A 277 6.04 13.46 31.29
CA LYS A 277 6.65 14.72 30.87
C LYS A 277 5.84 15.34 29.75
N LYS A 278 5.74 16.67 29.78
CA LYS A 278 5.08 17.44 28.73
C LYS A 278 6.06 17.60 27.55
N VAL A 279 5.65 17.27 26.34
CA VAL A 279 6.49 17.38 25.13
C VAL A 279 6.16 18.67 24.40
N CYS A 280 4.97 18.74 23.78
CA CYS A 280 4.58 19.85 22.90
C CYS A 280 3.07 19.89 22.68
N PRO A 281 2.47 21.05 22.33
CA PRO A 281 1.09 21.09 21.84
C PRO A 281 0.96 20.26 20.56
N GLY A 282 -0.05 19.39 20.49
CA GLY A 282 -0.31 18.49 19.36
C GLY A 282 -1.01 17.19 19.73
N THR A 283 -0.93 16.22 18.82
CA THR A 283 -1.51 14.87 18.94
C THR A 283 -0.59 13.85 18.26
N VAL A 284 -0.55 12.61 18.76
CA VAL A 284 0.21 11.48 18.13
C VAL A 284 -0.70 10.60 17.25
N THR A 285 -1.87 11.14 16.89
CA THR A 285 -2.87 10.51 16.02
C THR A 285 -3.50 11.61 15.15
N PRO A 286 -3.66 11.43 13.83
CA PRO A 286 -3.45 10.19 13.05
C PRO A 286 -1.98 9.85 12.75
N PHE A 287 -1.08 10.81 12.93
CA PHE A 287 0.35 10.65 12.75
C PHE A 287 1.06 10.86 14.09
N GLY A 288 1.92 9.91 14.45
CA GLY A 288 2.85 10.07 15.55
C GLY A 288 3.58 8.78 15.90
N PHE A 289 4.81 8.94 16.36
CA PHE A 289 5.62 7.86 16.87
C PHE A 289 6.45 8.37 18.04
N ILE A 290 6.97 7.44 18.83
CA ILE A 290 8.05 7.69 19.77
C ILE A 290 9.15 6.67 19.50
N GLY A 291 10.40 7.07 19.58
CA GLY A 291 11.57 6.20 19.44
C GLY A 291 12.65 6.63 20.42
N ALA A 292 13.45 5.69 20.90
CA ALA A 292 14.55 5.97 21.83
C ALA A 292 15.78 5.18 21.43
N PHE A 293 16.91 5.87 21.28
CA PHE A 293 18.20 5.22 21.11
C PHE A 293 18.72 4.74 22.48
N ASP A 294 18.57 5.55 23.52
CA ASP A 294 18.97 5.23 24.90
C ASP A 294 18.12 6.02 25.93
N ASN A 295 18.54 6.03 27.20
CA ASN A 295 17.87 6.76 28.28
C ASN A 295 17.67 8.26 28.05
N ASN A 296 18.52 8.86 27.20
CA ASN A 296 18.66 10.30 27.02
C ASN A 296 18.19 10.78 25.64
N HIS A 297 18.42 9.97 24.61
CA HIS A 297 18.18 10.29 23.21
C HIS A 297 16.82 9.75 22.74
N ILE A 298 15.81 10.61 22.72
CA ILE A 298 14.43 10.24 22.38
C ILE A 298 13.89 11.19 21.30
N VAL A 299 13.14 10.63 20.36
CA VAL A 299 12.43 11.36 19.31
C VAL A 299 10.92 11.15 19.46
N VAL A 300 10.16 12.23 19.27
CA VAL A 300 8.70 12.19 19.16
C VAL A 300 8.26 12.84 17.86
N GLY A 301 7.59 12.06 17.01
CA GLY A 301 6.83 12.54 15.85
C GLY A 301 5.37 12.79 16.23
N TYR A 302 4.79 13.90 15.78
CA TYR A 302 3.42 14.29 16.12
C TYR A 302 2.82 15.21 15.06
N ASN A 303 1.53 15.51 15.20
CA ASN A 303 0.78 16.42 14.35
C ASN A 303 0.29 17.63 15.15
N LYS A 304 0.22 18.80 14.50
CA LYS A 304 -0.50 19.98 15.02
C LYS A 304 -1.69 20.34 14.13
N GLY A 305 -2.83 20.60 14.78
CA GLY A 305 -4.04 21.12 14.15
C GLY A 305 -5.26 20.84 15.03
N VAL A 306 -6.26 21.73 15.03
CA VAL A 306 -7.56 21.47 15.67
C VAL A 306 -8.31 20.48 14.77
N TYR A 307 -8.30 19.20 15.13
CA TYR A 307 -9.20 18.23 14.53
C TYR A 307 -10.61 18.47 15.06
N GLY A 308 -11.50 18.92 14.18
CA GLY A 308 -12.89 19.27 14.51
C GLY A 308 -13.60 20.16 13.47
N GLY A 309 -12.84 20.79 12.55
CA GLY A 309 -13.42 21.49 11.41
C GLY A 309 -13.58 20.54 10.21
N ALA A 310 -14.76 20.52 9.59
CA ALA A 310 -15.04 19.83 8.32
C ALA A 310 -14.23 20.36 7.12
N SER A 311 -13.26 21.26 7.34
CA SER A 311 -12.42 21.87 6.32
C SER A 311 -10.95 21.47 6.51
N GLY A 312 -10.56 20.34 5.91
CA GLY A 312 -9.21 19.97 5.44
C GLY A 312 -7.97 20.72 5.95
N SER A 313 -7.84 20.97 7.26
CA SER A 313 -6.63 21.58 7.80
C SER A 313 -5.53 20.53 7.74
N ARG A 314 -4.63 20.78 6.79
CA ARG A 314 -3.45 20.01 6.42
C ARG A 314 -2.54 19.86 7.64
N GLY A 315 -2.79 18.85 8.46
CA GLY A 315 -1.90 18.55 9.57
C GLY A 315 -0.50 18.28 9.03
N SER A 316 0.48 19.02 9.54
CA SER A 316 1.89 18.81 9.19
C SER A 316 2.53 17.83 10.19
N ALA A 317 3.53 17.09 9.72
CA ALA A 317 4.34 16.23 10.59
C ALA A 317 5.41 17.07 11.28
N PHE A 318 5.40 17.04 12.61
CA PHE A 318 6.35 17.74 13.46
C PHE A 318 7.15 16.76 14.28
N PHE A 319 8.36 17.19 14.65
CA PHE A 319 9.31 16.37 15.37
C PHE A 319 9.95 17.19 16.50
N ARG A 320 10.17 16.53 17.63
CA ARG A 320 10.95 17.03 18.76
C ARG A 320 11.92 15.96 19.19
N PHE A 321 13.09 16.41 19.63
CA PHE A 321 14.17 15.56 20.11
C PHE A 321 14.56 15.97 21.52
N THR A 322 15.05 15.03 22.30
CA THR A 322 15.69 15.28 23.58
C THR A 322 17.02 14.52 23.64
N THR A 323 17.97 15.07 24.38
CA THR A 323 19.28 14.49 24.68
C THR A 323 19.51 14.36 26.19
N ASP A 324 18.45 14.53 26.99
CA ASP A 324 18.48 14.50 28.46
C ASP A 324 17.28 13.71 29.03
N GLY A 325 16.72 12.80 28.23
CA GLY A 325 15.64 11.90 28.67
C GLY A 325 14.31 12.63 28.87
N GLY A 326 14.12 13.73 28.15
CA GLY A 326 12.90 14.53 28.07
C GLY A 326 12.80 15.65 29.09
N GLU A 327 13.87 15.99 29.82
CA GLU A 327 13.90 17.18 30.68
C GLU A 327 13.79 18.46 29.84
N THR A 328 14.49 18.50 28.71
CA THR A 328 14.37 19.55 27.69
C THR A 328 14.10 18.97 26.32
N TRP A 329 13.52 19.79 25.44
CA TRP A 329 13.15 19.43 24.08
C TRP A 329 13.70 20.45 23.09
N SER A 330 14.15 19.95 21.94
CA SER A 330 14.60 20.76 20.82
C SER A 330 13.53 21.74 20.35
N SER A 331 13.93 22.73 19.55
CA SER A 331 12.98 23.47 18.72
C SER A 331 12.20 22.53 17.80
N GLU A 332 11.06 23.03 17.30
CA GLU A 332 10.22 22.27 16.40
C GLU A 332 10.91 22.05 15.07
N LYS A 333 10.87 20.82 14.58
CA LYS A 333 11.27 20.49 13.22
C LYS A 333 10.08 19.98 12.44
N THR A 334 10.08 20.24 11.14
CA THR A 334 9.11 19.73 10.17
C THR A 334 9.87 19.15 9.01
N ILE A 335 9.21 18.28 8.26
CA ILE A 335 9.69 17.97 6.91
C ILE A 335 9.62 19.25 6.10
N GLY A 336 10.69 19.60 5.41
CA GLY A 336 10.79 20.82 4.59
C GLY A 336 9.85 20.82 3.39
N ARG A 337 9.00 19.80 3.26
CA ARG A 337 8.08 19.52 2.17
C ARG A 337 6.70 19.26 2.77
N GLY A 338 5.67 19.88 2.21
CA GLY A 338 4.31 19.75 2.73
C GLY A 338 3.83 18.30 2.65
N LEU A 339 3.73 17.62 3.79
CA LEU A 339 2.93 16.41 3.88
C LEU A 339 1.46 16.80 3.97
N TYR A 340 0.64 16.18 3.14
CA TYR A 340 -0.81 16.32 3.14
C TYR A 340 -1.46 15.05 3.69
N ASN A 341 -2.77 15.05 3.93
CA ASN A 341 -3.55 13.82 4.18
C ASN A 341 -2.89 12.81 5.14
N LEU A 342 -2.30 13.26 6.24
CA LEU A 342 -1.72 12.37 7.26
C LEU A 342 -2.74 11.42 7.89
N ASP A 343 -4.00 11.57 7.52
CA ASP A 343 -5.15 10.89 8.02
C ASP A 343 -5.72 9.83 7.04
N HIS A 344 -5.17 9.76 5.81
CA HIS A 344 -5.49 8.77 4.79
C HIS A 344 -4.28 8.44 3.92
N GLY A 345 -3.92 7.15 3.81
CA GLY A 345 -2.75 6.76 3.03
C GLY A 345 -1.43 7.13 3.68
N ALA A 346 -1.42 7.57 4.94
CA ALA A 346 -0.21 7.71 5.72
C ALA A 346 -0.22 6.77 6.90
N ASN A 347 0.91 6.12 7.18
CA ASN A 347 0.99 5.32 8.39
C ASN A 347 1.05 6.21 9.63
N ARG A 348 0.75 5.59 10.76
CA ARG A 348 0.91 6.21 12.07
C ARG A 348 2.37 6.62 12.36
N GLY A 349 3.33 6.09 11.63
CA GLY A 349 4.75 6.14 11.96
C GLY A 349 5.06 5.18 13.09
N ASN A 350 6.20 4.51 13.04
CA ASN A 350 6.64 3.66 14.14
C ASN A 350 8.16 3.58 14.20
N ALA A 351 8.69 3.44 15.42
CA ALA A 351 10.06 3.00 15.61
C ALA A 351 10.19 1.54 15.15
N VAL A 352 11.24 1.21 14.40
CA VAL A 352 11.40 -0.09 13.74
C VAL A 352 12.38 -1.01 14.45
N ASP A 353 13.20 -0.47 15.37
CA ASP A 353 14.24 -1.20 16.09
C ASP A 353 14.53 -0.61 17.48
N ASP A 354 15.38 -1.31 18.23
CA ASP A 354 15.89 -0.97 19.57
C ASP A 354 16.88 0.21 19.59
N ARG A 355 17.28 0.71 18.40
CA ARG A 355 18.00 1.97 18.21
C ARG A 355 17.04 3.16 18.10
N GLY A 356 15.74 2.90 18.08
CA GLY A 356 14.71 3.92 18.00
C GLY A 356 14.58 4.57 16.62
N ASN A 357 15.20 4.00 15.57
CA ASN A 357 15.02 4.47 14.21
C ASN A 357 13.53 4.44 13.89
N ALA A 358 13.00 5.51 13.34
CA ALA A 358 11.58 5.61 13.04
C ALA A 358 11.34 5.73 11.55
N VAL A 359 10.30 5.07 11.08
CA VAL A 359 9.81 5.24 9.71
C VAL A 359 8.38 5.73 9.74
N PHE A 360 8.04 6.51 8.74
CA PHE A 360 6.65 6.78 8.42
C PHE A 360 6.45 6.81 6.91
N ILE A 361 5.26 6.43 6.51
CA ILE A 361 4.86 6.25 5.11
C ILE A 361 3.70 7.19 4.83
N THR A 362 3.64 7.75 3.63
CA THR A 362 2.59 8.68 3.23
C THR A 362 2.28 8.64 1.74
N SER A 363 0.99 8.72 1.43
CA SER A 363 0.47 8.87 0.06
C SER A 363 0.49 10.32 -0.42
N SER A 364 0.91 11.24 0.45
CA SER A 364 0.63 12.67 0.30
C SER A 364 1.56 13.42 -0.64
N ALA A 365 2.75 12.87 -0.88
CA ALA A 365 3.63 13.31 -1.95
C ALA A 365 3.01 13.07 -3.34
N GLY A 366 1.92 12.31 -3.46
CA GLY A 366 1.27 12.05 -4.75
C GLY A 366 0.03 11.17 -4.69
N CYS A 367 -1.09 11.63 -4.11
CA CYS A 367 -2.38 11.00 -4.37
C CYS A 367 -2.73 11.17 -5.85
N ALA A 368 -2.88 10.06 -6.57
CA ALA A 368 -3.15 10.04 -8.00
C ALA A 368 -4.57 9.54 -8.32
N GLY A 369 -5.43 9.43 -7.31
CA GLY A 369 -6.78 8.89 -7.48
C GLY A 369 -6.78 7.39 -7.76
N ILE A 370 -7.92 6.89 -8.23
CA ILE A 370 -8.18 5.47 -8.35
C ILE A 370 -7.51 4.84 -9.58
N GLY A 371 -6.99 3.62 -9.42
CA GLY A 371 -6.53 2.76 -10.52
C GLY A 371 -5.28 3.23 -11.28
N GLN A 372 -4.73 4.40 -10.96
CA GLN A 372 -3.54 4.93 -11.61
C GLN A 372 -2.28 4.18 -11.14
N PRO A 373 -1.46 3.64 -12.06
CA PRO A 373 -0.19 2.99 -11.73
C PRO A 373 0.91 4.05 -11.56
N ASN A 374 1.09 4.54 -10.34
CA ASN A 374 2.00 5.63 -10.04
C ASN A 374 2.68 5.39 -8.69
N ALA A 375 3.92 5.88 -8.51
CA ALA A 375 4.56 5.93 -7.20
C ALA A 375 3.64 6.65 -6.19
N ARG A 376 3.17 5.92 -5.17
CA ARG A 376 2.10 6.38 -4.29
C ARG A 376 2.48 6.30 -2.84
N GLN A 377 3.02 5.19 -2.36
CA GLN A 377 3.49 5.08 -0.99
C GLN A 377 4.93 5.59 -0.91
N HIS A 378 5.14 6.66 -0.14
CA HIS A 378 6.44 7.27 0.06
C HIS A 378 6.88 7.04 1.48
N LEU A 379 8.10 6.55 1.69
CA LEU A 379 8.65 6.30 3.00
C LEU A 379 9.69 7.38 3.35
N PHE A 380 9.64 7.77 4.61
CA PHE A 380 10.59 8.66 5.26
C PHE A 380 11.14 7.95 6.49
N LYS A 381 12.41 8.14 6.75
CA LYS A 381 13.11 7.53 7.88
C LYS A 381 13.83 8.60 8.69
N VAL A 382 13.69 8.55 10.01
CA VAL A 382 14.46 9.35 10.97
C VAL A 382 15.36 8.39 11.72
N SER A 383 16.67 8.52 11.58
CA SER A 383 17.65 7.64 12.20
C SER A 383 18.48 8.38 13.25
N PHE A 384 18.99 7.63 14.23
CA PHE A 384 20.02 8.14 15.13
C PHE A 384 21.41 7.89 14.53
N ASN A 385 22.21 8.94 14.38
CA ASN A 385 23.51 8.90 13.70
C ASN A 385 24.71 8.76 14.65
N GLY A 386 24.47 8.55 15.94
CA GLY A 386 25.50 8.42 16.97
C GLY A 386 25.69 9.68 17.81
N SER A 387 25.29 10.84 17.31
CA SER A 387 25.35 12.13 18.02
C SER A 387 23.99 12.81 18.16
N GLY A 388 23.03 12.44 17.31
CA GLY A 388 21.69 13.00 17.28
C GLY A 388 20.81 12.31 16.25
N TRP A 389 19.60 12.82 16.09
CA TRP A 389 18.65 12.37 15.09
C TRP A 389 18.85 13.12 13.77
N ASP A 390 18.58 12.46 12.64
CA ASP A 390 18.54 13.09 11.32
C ASP A 390 17.63 14.33 11.32
N ASP A 391 18.04 15.42 10.65
CA ASP A 391 17.20 16.62 10.55
C ASP A 391 15.99 16.30 9.63
N PRO A 392 14.75 16.39 10.14
CA PRO A 392 13.54 16.09 9.37
C PRO A 392 13.40 16.89 8.07
N SER A 393 14.01 18.08 8.01
CA SER A 393 13.97 18.92 6.81
C SER A 393 14.84 18.39 5.66
N SER A 394 15.77 17.48 5.96
CA SER A 394 16.75 16.91 5.02
C SER A 394 16.51 15.45 4.68
N LEU A 395 15.44 14.84 5.19
CA LEU A 395 15.18 13.42 4.97
C LEU A 395 15.02 13.11 3.48
N ALA A 396 15.74 12.08 3.03
CA ALA A 396 15.47 11.45 1.77
C ALA A 396 14.11 10.74 1.82
N THR A 397 13.38 10.82 0.71
CA THR A 397 12.15 10.06 0.53
C THR A 397 12.43 8.90 -0.43
N SER A 398 12.01 7.70 -0.06
CA SER A 398 12.01 6.54 -0.96
C SER A 398 10.58 6.19 -1.37
N ILE A 399 10.44 5.42 -2.45
CA ILE A 399 9.16 4.87 -2.86
C ILE A 399 9.05 3.46 -2.29
N LEU A 400 8.00 3.23 -1.49
CA LEU A 400 7.64 1.92 -0.97
C LEU A 400 6.83 1.12 -2.00
N ASP A 401 5.84 1.77 -2.63
CA ASP A 401 4.94 1.11 -3.57
C ASP A 401 4.39 2.07 -4.64
N GLY A 402 4.32 1.56 -5.88
CA GLY A 402 3.67 2.22 -7.02
C GLY A 402 2.44 1.47 -7.55
N ASP A 403 2.13 0.32 -6.95
CA ASP A 403 1.14 -0.62 -7.43
C ASP A 403 -0.23 -0.49 -6.75
N THR A 404 -0.28 0.26 -5.65
CA THR A 404 -1.51 0.52 -4.88
C THR A 404 -2.56 1.22 -5.75
N ARG A 405 -3.79 0.66 -5.86
CA ARG A 405 -4.85 1.22 -6.72
C ARG A 405 -5.74 2.26 -6.04
N HIS A 406 -5.62 2.41 -4.74
CA HIS A 406 -6.19 3.53 -3.98
C HIS A 406 -5.12 4.08 -3.01
N CYS A 407 -5.44 5.02 -2.11
CA CYS A 407 -4.57 5.26 -0.96
C CYS A 407 -4.41 3.94 -0.17
N ALA A 408 -3.24 3.68 0.41
CA ALA A 408 -3.11 2.55 1.33
C ALA A 408 -3.86 2.84 2.66
N HIS A 409 -4.05 1.80 3.46
CA HIS A 409 -4.52 2.00 4.82
C HIS A 409 -3.45 2.73 5.63
N THR A 410 -3.90 3.45 6.64
CA THR A 410 -3.07 4.23 7.55
C THR A 410 -2.42 3.41 8.67
N THR A 411 -2.68 2.12 8.74
CA THR A 411 -2.03 1.19 9.69
C THR A 411 -1.02 0.32 8.94
N GLN A 412 -0.04 0.99 8.35
CA GLN A 412 1.14 0.34 7.78
C GLN A 412 2.13 0.13 8.91
N PHE A 413 2.66 -1.08 9.01
CA PHE A 413 3.50 -1.51 10.12
C PHE A 413 4.87 -1.88 9.58
N VAL A 414 5.93 -1.34 10.18
CA VAL A 414 7.30 -1.62 9.75
C VAL A 414 8.10 -2.20 10.90
N ILE A 415 8.92 -3.21 10.65
CA ILE A 415 9.87 -3.72 11.64
C ILE A 415 11.24 -3.87 10.99
N ARG A 416 12.29 -3.79 11.80
CA ARG A 416 13.59 -4.36 11.44
C ARG A 416 13.67 -5.76 12.01
N GLN A 417 14.03 -6.73 11.17
CA GLN A 417 14.29 -8.08 11.62
C GLN A 417 15.52 -8.09 12.56
N ARG A 418 15.39 -8.68 13.74
CA ARG A 418 16.38 -8.59 14.82
C ARG A 418 17.49 -9.65 14.72
N TYR A 419 17.17 -10.82 14.20
CA TYR A 419 18.07 -12.00 14.18
C TYR A 419 17.81 -12.93 12.98
N GLY A 420 18.65 -13.96 12.85
CA GLY A 420 18.63 -14.93 11.76
C GLY A 420 19.35 -14.43 10.51
N ARG A 421 19.27 -15.21 9.42
CA ARG A 421 19.98 -14.93 8.17
C ARG A 421 19.64 -13.59 7.50
N ASN A 422 18.47 -13.02 7.84
CA ASN A 422 18.02 -11.73 7.31
C ASN A 422 18.01 -10.62 8.38
N ALA A 423 18.80 -10.75 9.45
CA ALA A 423 18.93 -9.70 10.46
C ALA A 423 19.28 -8.35 9.81
N GLY A 424 18.59 -7.29 10.21
CA GLY A 424 18.77 -5.96 9.65
C GLY A 424 17.79 -5.58 8.54
N ARG A 425 17.16 -6.55 7.87
CA ARG A 425 16.13 -6.33 6.84
C ARG A 425 14.95 -5.56 7.42
N LEU A 426 14.48 -4.54 6.71
CA LEU A 426 13.21 -3.89 7.00
C LEU A 426 12.07 -4.66 6.35
N TRP A 427 10.98 -4.87 7.07
CA TRP A 427 9.74 -5.44 6.56
C TRP A 427 8.61 -4.46 6.78
N CYS A 428 7.76 -4.27 5.77
CA CYS A 428 6.56 -3.45 5.86
C CYS A 428 5.33 -4.25 5.44
N SER A 429 4.26 -4.16 6.22
CA SER A 429 2.92 -4.63 5.84
C SER A 429 1.93 -3.48 5.77
N TRP A 430 0.95 -3.56 4.85
CA TRP A 430 -0.17 -2.64 4.80
C TRP A 430 -1.40 -3.25 4.13
N GLY A 431 -2.58 -2.71 4.46
CA GLY A 431 -3.80 -2.95 3.71
C GLY A 431 -3.92 -2.02 2.52
N GLN A 432 -4.46 -2.51 1.40
CA GLN A 432 -4.76 -1.70 0.22
C GLN A 432 -5.97 -2.21 -0.55
N HIS A 433 -6.46 -1.41 -1.50
CA HIS A 433 -7.28 -1.90 -2.62
C HIS A 433 -6.37 -2.36 -3.76
N GLY A 434 -6.50 -3.64 -4.14
CA GLY A 434 -5.76 -4.23 -5.24
C GLY A 434 -6.34 -3.91 -6.63
N ARG A 435 -5.87 -4.63 -7.65
CA ARG A 435 -6.28 -4.48 -9.07
C ARG A 435 -7.75 -4.78 -9.36
N LEU A 436 -8.40 -5.56 -8.51
CA LEU A 436 -9.84 -5.82 -8.58
C LEU A 436 -10.64 -4.95 -7.60
N HIS A 437 -10.00 -3.93 -7.01
CA HIS A 437 -10.57 -3.06 -5.97
C HIS A 437 -10.99 -3.76 -4.67
N GLY A 438 -10.78 -5.07 -4.56
CA GLY A 438 -10.93 -5.81 -3.31
C GLY A 438 -9.83 -5.43 -2.32
N PRO A 439 -10.15 -5.28 -1.02
CA PRO A 439 -9.14 -5.09 0.01
C PRO A 439 -8.23 -6.31 0.11
N GLU A 440 -6.93 -6.08 0.28
CA GLU A 440 -5.91 -7.10 0.42
C GLU A 440 -4.76 -6.64 1.32
N VAL A 441 -3.91 -7.59 1.73
CA VAL A 441 -2.70 -7.31 2.51
C VAL A 441 -1.49 -7.46 1.62
N VAL A 442 -0.61 -6.47 1.67
CA VAL A 442 0.68 -6.49 0.99
C VAL A 442 1.80 -6.50 2.02
N VAL A 443 2.89 -7.19 1.65
CA VAL A 443 4.14 -7.17 2.40
C VAL A 443 5.29 -6.90 1.45
N ALA A 444 6.19 -6.01 1.83
CA ALA A 444 7.45 -5.74 1.14
C ALA A 444 8.62 -5.74 2.14
N TYR A 445 9.83 -5.92 1.63
CA TYR A 445 11.06 -5.81 2.40
C TYR A 445 12.07 -4.88 1.72
N SER A 446 13.00 -4.38 2.52
CA SER A 446 14.14 -3.60 2.07
C SER A 446 15.41 -4.10 2.75
N ASP A 447 16.43 -4.33 1.93
CA ASP A 447 17.76 -4.75 2.34
C ASP A 447 18.79 -3.62 2.29
N ASP A 448 18.39 -2.41 1.92
CA ASP A 448 19.26 -1.22 1.81
C ASP A 448 18.75 -0.07 2.68
N ASP A 449 18.23 -0.45 3.85
CA ASP A 449 17.77 0.46 4.90
C ASP A 449 16.63 1.39 4.48
N GLY A 450 15.76 0.90 3.58
CA GLY A 450 14.53 1.55 3.16
C GLY A 450 14.64 2.34 1.86
N LYS A 451 15.76 2.27 1.13
CA LYS A 451 15.94 3.01 -0.13
C LYS A 451 15.22 2.32 -1.30
N THR A 452 15.27 1.00 -1.38
CA THR A 452 14.56 0.17 -2.36
C THR A 452 13.74 -0.91 -1.67
N TRP A 453 12.63 -1.30 -2.30
CA TRP A 453 11.65 -2.22 -1.74
C TRP A 453 11.31 -3.34 -2.73
N TYR A 454 11.24 -4.56 -2.20
CA TYR A 454 11.01 -5.80 -2.94
C TYR A 454 9.91 -6.61 -2.28
N PHE A 455 9.28 -7.50 -3.05
CA PHE A 455 8.23 -8.37 -2.52
C PHE A 455 8.80 -9.75 -2.18
N PRO A 456 8.39 -10.38 -1.05
CA PRO A 456 8.93 -11.65 -0.57
C PRO A 456 8.86 -12.77 -1.61
N LYS A 457 7.79 -12.81 -2.40
CA LYS A 457 7.72 -13.63 -3.60
C LYS A 457 8.01 -12.74 -4.80
N HIS A 458 9.12 -12.99 -5.49
CA HIS A 458 9.53 -12.18 -6.64
C HIS A 458 8.39 -12.08 -7.65
N GLY A 459 7.99 -10.85 -7.96
CA GLY A 459 6.86 -10.61 -8.85
C GLY A 459 5.46 -10.62 -8.20
N LYS A 460 5.29 -10.81 -6.89
CA LYS A 460 3.98 -10.94 -6.22
C LYS A 460 3.92 -10.26 -4.85
N ALA A 461 3.12 -9.19 -4.71
CA ALA A 461 3.05 -8.35 -3.52
C ALA A 461 2.03 -8.82 -2.46
N CYS A 462 0.89 -9.34 -2.89
CA CYS A 462 -0.22 -9.66 -2.02
C CYS A 462 0.00 -10.98 -1.26
N VAL A 463 -0.33 -11.00 0.03
CA VAL A 463 -0.32 -12.21 0.87
C VAL A 463 -1.42 -13.15 0.37
N PRO A 464 -1.10 -14.38 -0.09
CA PRO A 464 -2.09 -15.31 -0.62
C PRO A 464 -3.26 -15.56 0.34
N GLY A 465 -4.49 -15.45 -0.16
CA GLY A 465 -5.71 -15.63 0.63
C GLY A 465 -6.13 -14.43 1.50
N SER A 466 -5.33 -13.36 1.56
CA SER A 466 -5.69 -12.13 2.27
C SER A 466 -6.79 -11.32 1.55
N ARG A 467 -6.81 -11.39 0.22
CA ARG A 467 -7.78 -10.68 -0.63
C ARG A 467 -9.22 -11.02 -0.24
N HIS A 468 -10.01 -9.96 -0.09
CA HIS A 468 -11.45 -10.04 0.04
C HIS A 468 -12.10 -10.13 -1.34
N PRO A 469 -13.01 -11.08 -1.59
CA PRO A 469 -13.61 -11.27 -2.91
C PRO A 469 -14.63 -10.20 -3.27
N ALA A 470 -15.26 -9.55 -2.29
CA ALA A 470 -16.24 -8.52 -2.58
C ALA A 470 -15.54 -7.19 -2.89
N TRP A 471 -15.97 -6.59 -4.00
CA TRP A 471 -15.83 -5.17 -4.24
C TRP A 471 -16.37 -4.36 -3.04
N THR A 472 -15.65 -3.33 -2.62
CA THR A 472 -16.15 -2.36 -1.62
C THR A 472 -16.33 -0.99 -2.28
N ASP A 473 -17.49 -0.36 -2.08
CA ASP A 473 -17.73 1.03 -2.49
C ASP A 473 -17.15 2.04 -1.47
N ASP A 474 -16.61 1.55 -0.35
CA ASP A 474 -15.88 2.35 0.62
C ASP A 474 -14.39 2.12 0.42
N THR A 475 -13.74 3.08 -0.25
CA THR A 475 -12.30 3.06 -0.55
C THR A 475 -11.41 3.28 0.67
N TYR A 476 -11.98 3.31 1.87
CA TYR A 476 -11.26 3.38 3.14
C TYR A 476 -11.47 2.13 4.00
N GLN A 477 -12.14 1.09 3.46
CA GLN A 477 -12.25 -0.24 4.07
C GLN A 477 -11.10 -1.13 3.64
N MET A 478 -9.95 -0.96 4.28
CA MET A 478 -8.78 -1.80 4.05
C MET A 478 -8.41 -2.56 5.34
N PRO A 479 -7.75 -3.73 5.23
CA PRO A 479 -7.34 -4.48 6.40
C PRO A 479 -6.31 -3.69 7.19
N GLU A 480 -6.49 -3.62 8.51
CA GLU A 480 -5.41 -3.17 9.38
C GLU A 480 -4.38 -4.29 9.48
N THR A 481 -3.09 -3.94 9.46
CA THR A 481 -2.02 -4.94 9.46
C THR A 481 -1.05 -4.73 10.61
N ALA A 482 -0.47 -5.82 11.08
CA ALA A 482 0.73 -5.83 11.89
C ALA A 482 1.68 -6.90 11.36
N ILE A 483 2.98 -6.67 11.47
CA ILE A 483 4.01 -7.62 11.09
C ILE A 483 4.99 -7.75 12.25
N THR A 484 5.41 -8.98 12.54
CA THR A 484 6.42 -9.25 13.55
C THR A 484 7.33 -10.39 13.06
N GLN A 485 8.46 -10.55 13.72
CA GLN A 485 9.39 -11.62 13.41
C GLN A 485 8.78 -12.99 13.74
N TYR A 486 9.15 -14.04 13.02
CA TYR A 486 8.75 -15.41 13.35
C TYR A 486 9.84 -16.36 12.87
N GLY A 487 10.61 -16.91 13.81
CA GLY A 487 11.87 -17.59 13.51
C GLY A 487 12.80 -16.69 12.70
N GLU A 488 13.32 -17.20 11.58
CA GLU A 488 14.20 -16.43 10.67
C GLU A 488 13.44 -15.53 9.67
N HIS A 489 12.12 -15.44 9.80
CA HIS A 489 11.25 -14.76 8.84
C HIS A 489 10.20 -13.89 9.55
N VAL A 490 9.00 -13.79 8.99
CA VAL A 490 7.95 -12.89 9.45
C VAL A 490 6.58 -13.54 9.46
N ALA A 491 5.78 -13.14 10.45
CA ALA A 491 4.35 -13.38 10.50
C ALA A 491 3.61 -12.07 10.27
N VAL A 492 2.60 -12.09 9.40
CA VAL A 492 1.72 -10.95 9.13
C VAL A 492 0.33 -11.25 9.66
N PHE A 493 -0.24 -10.26 10.33
CA PHE A 493 -1.55 -10.28 10.96
C PHE A 493 -2.42 -9.24 10.30
N TRP A 494 -3.70 -9.56 10.12
CA TRP A 494 -4.66 -8.58 9.68
C TRP A 494 -6.06 -8.88 10.18
N GLU A 495 -6.87 -7.85 10.27
CA GLU A 495 -8.27 -7.99 10.66
C GLU A 495 -9.19 -7.64 9.48
N ASN A 496 -10.16 -8.50 9.22
CA ASN A 496 -11.21 -8.25 8.25
C ASN A 496 -12.56 -8.85 8.72
N ASP A 497 -13.51 -9.02 7.80
CA ASP A 497 -14.83 -9.63 8.04
C ASP A 497 -14.79 -11.09 8.51
N ARG A 498 -13.70 -11.79 8.20
CA ARG A 498 -13.46 -13.19 8.60
C ARG A 498 -12.80 -13.29 9.98
N GLY A 499 -12.61 -12.17 10.69
CA GLY A 499 -11.99 -12.13 12.01
C GLY A 499 -10.53 -11.67 11.99
N LEU A 500 -9.79 -12.06 13.02
CA LEU A 500 -8.35 -11.84 13.13
C LEU A 500 -7.62 -13.01 12.44
N LEU A 501 -6.84 -12.69 11.42
CA LEU A 501 -6.18 -13.63 10.52
C LEU A 501 -4.67 -13.45 10.56
N TRP A 502 -3.95 -14.50 10.19
CA TRP A 502 -2.49 -14.43 10.04
C TRP A 502 -1.96 -15.43 9.02
N SER A 503 -0.74 -15.16 8.55
CA SER A 503 0.06 -16.04 7.68
C SER A 503 1.55 -15.82 7.98
N VAL A 504 2.35 -16.86 7.76
CA VAL A 504 3.80 -16.86 7.99
C VAL A 504 4.50 -17.00 6.64
N PHE A 505 5.51 -16.18 6.39
CA PHE A 505 6.44 -16.38 5.29
C PHE A 505 7.60 -17.25 5.78
N ASP A 506 7.93 -18.33 5.09
CA ASP A 506 9.01 -19.25 5.48
C ASP A 506 10.33 -19.03 4.72
N GLY A 507 10.45 -17.88 4.04
CA GLY A 507 11.58 -17.56 3.18
C GLY A 507 11.37 -17.95 1.72
N GLN A 508 10.35 -18.76 1.40
CA GLN A 508 10.01 -19.15 0.05
C GLN A 508 8.52 -18.92 -0.26
N ASP A 509 7.64 -19.37 0.61
CA ASP A 509 6.19 -19.32 0.43
C ASP A 509 5.46 -18.81 1.68
N TRP A 510 4.23 -18.36 1.46
CA TRP A 510 3.32 -18.00 2.54
C TRP A 510 2.53 -19.24 2.99
N SER A 511 2.40 -19.44 4.29
CA SER A 511 1.52 -20.44 4.84
C SER A 511 0.06 -20.14 4.47
N ALA A 512 -0.79 -21.17 4.45
CA ALA A 512 -2.23 -20.97 4.37
C ALA A 512 -2.70 -19.98 5.47
N VAL A 513 -3.66 -19.12 5.11
CA VAL A 513 -4.26 -18.17 6.05
C VAL A 513 -4.93 -18.94 7.19
N ARG A 514 -4.55 -18.60 8.42
CA ARG A 514 -5.13 -19.15 9.64
C ARG A 514 -5.92 -18.09 10.37
N ARG A 515 -6.94 -18.53 11.11
CA ARG A 515 -7.80 -17.66 11.92
C ARG A 515 -7.43 -17.80 13.40
N ILE A 516 -7.31 -16.66 14.08
CA ILE A 516 -7.04 -16.57 15.53
C ILE A 516 -8.34 -16.46 16.31
N HIS A 517 -9.27 -15.64 15.82
CA HIS A 517 -10.55 -15.37 16.46
C HIS A 517 -11.62 -15.06 15.40
N ASP A 518 -12.85 -15.56 15.60
CA ASP A 518 -14.02 -15.30 14.74
C ASP A 518 -14.56 -13.87 14.90
N GLN A 519 -15.50 -13.46 14.05
CA GLN A 519 -16.19 -12.18 14.20
C GLN A 519 -17.70 -12.30 14.28
N GLY A 520 -18.29 -11.42 15.10
CA GLY A 520 -19.60 -10.83 14.86
C GLY A 520 -19.49 -9.66 13.86
N ARG A 521 -20.60 -9.37 13.18
CA ARG A 521 -20.75 -8.44 12.03
C ARG A 521 -19.90 -7.17 12.15
N LEU A 522 -19.07 -6.89 11.15
CA LEU A 522 -18.34 -5.63 11.02
C LEU A 522 -19.26 -4.41 11.15
N ALA A 523 -18.88 -3.45 11.99
CA ALA A 523 -19.00 -2.06 11.61
C ALA A 523 -17.78 -1.76 10.74
N LEU A 524 -17.94 -1.84 9.42
CA LEU A 524 -16.92 -1.64 8.37
C LEU A 524 -16.36 -0.20 8.32
N ALA A 525 -16.27 0.51 9.43
CA ALA A 525 -15.67 1.83 9.48
C ALA A 525 -14.73 1.89 10.67
N ARG A 526 -13.43 2.01 10.36
CA ARG A 526 -12.41 2.68 11.20
C ARG A 526 -12.09 1.90 12.48
N GLY A 527 -11.20 0.92 12.37
CA GLY A 527 -10.91 -0.07 13.41
C GLY A 527 -9.94 0.44 14.50
N PRO A 528 -10.01 -0.14 15.71
CA PRO A 528 -9.01 0.06 16.77
C PRO A 528 -7.68 -0.66 16.46
N SER A 529 -6.56 -0.09 16.93
CA SER A 529 -5.18 -0.49 16.65
C SER A 529 -4.93 -2.01 16.70
N LEU A 530 -4.44 -2.58 15.59
CA LEU A 530 -3.76 -3.88 15.57
C LEU A 530 -2.28 -3.73 15.94
N SER A 531 -1.77 -4.58 16.82
CA SER A 531 -0.36 -4.61 17.22
C SER A 531 0.10 -6.05 17.40
N ALA A 532 1.32 -6.35 16.93
CA ALA A 532 1.94 -7.65 17.10
C ALA A 532 3.43 -7.50 17.40
N VAL A 533 3.95 -8.35 18.29
CA VAL A 533 5.37 -8.42 18.66
C VAL A 533 5.76 -9.87 18.91
N THR A 534 7.06 -10.14 18.85
CA THR A 534 7.63 -11.46 19.12
C THR A 534 8.72 -11.32 20.15
N ALA A 535 8.56 -12.06 21.25
CA ALA A 535 9.60 -12.26 22.25
C ALA A 535 10.38 -13.53 21.90
N GLY A 536 11.70 -13.48 22.01
CA GLY A 536 12.54 -14.59 21.58
C GLY A 536 12.37 -14.90 20.10
N MET A 537 12.43 -16.19 19.76
CA MET A 537 12.38 -16.66 18.37
C MET A 537 10.94 -16.78 17.81
N ASN A 538 9.99 -17.23 18.63
CA ASN A 538 8.68 -17.70 18.15
C ASN A 538 7.51 -17.36 19.07
N GLU A 539 7.72 -16.70 20.21
CA GLU A 539 6.64 -16.36 21.14
C GLU A 539 5.92 -15.08 20.68
N VAL A 540 4.88 -15.27 19.86
CA VAL A 540 4.15 -14.17 19.25
C VAL A 540 2.99 -13.71 20.12
N TYR A 541 2.86 -12.39 20.27
CA TYR A 541 1.73 -11.73 20.92
C TYR A 541 1.02 -10.84 19.91
N VAL A 542 -0.31 -10.87 19.90
CA VAL A 542 -1.13 -10.00 19.07
C VAL A 542 -2.33 -9.46 19.86
N THR A 543 -2.67 -8.21 19.61
CA THR A 543 -3.91 -7.59 20.10
C THR A 543 -4.56 -6.83 18.96
N SER A 544 -5.87 -6.98 18.82
CA SER A 544 -6.73 -6.13 18.00
C SER A 544 -7.79 -5.51 18.90
N GLY A 545 -8.44 -4.42 18.47
CA GLY A 545 -9.57 -3.94 19.27
C GLY A 545 -10.87 -4.70 19.13
N ARG A 546 -10.81 -5.93 18.59
CA ARG A 546 -11.88 -6.92 18.73
C ARG A 546 -11.51 -8.08 19.64
N THR A 547 -10.22 -8.28 19.92
CA THR A 547 -9.79 -9.22 20.95
C THR A 547 -9.91 -8.57 22.32
N GLN A 548 -10.70 -9.13 23.23
CA GLN A 548 -10.71 -8.71 24.63
C GLN A 548 -9.47 -9.27 25.34
N GLY A 549 -8.32 -8.63 25.13
CA GLY A 549 -7.05 -9.01 25.73
C GLY A 549 -5.89 -9.14 24.75
N ILE A 550 -4.95 -10.01 25.11
CA ILE A 550 -3.72 -10.30 24.36
C ILE A 550 -3.74 -11.78 23.98
N MET A 551 -3.70 -12.04 22.67
CA MET A 551 -3.58 -13.39 22.15
C MET A 551 -2.09 -13.75 22.07
N ARG A 552 -1.71 -14.87 22.66
CA ARG A 552 -0.35 -15.44 22.59
C ARG A 552 -0.36 -16.74 21.81
N LEU A 553 0.59 -16.90 20.88
CA LEU A 553 0.81 -18.16 20.19
C LEU A 553 1.52 -19.16 21.13
N GLN A 554 0.93 -20.33 21.30
CA GLN A 554 1.54 -21.42 22.06
C GLN A 554 2.77 -22.00 21.33
N GLN A 555 3.59 -22.75 22.06
CA GLN A 555 4.80 -23.39 21.54
C GLN A 555 4.55 -24.37 20.38
N ASP A 556 3.32 -24.85 20.21
CA ASP A 556 2.93 -25.71 19.08
C ASP A 556 2.85 -24.98 17.73
N GLY A 557 2.97 -23.65 17.73
CA GLY A 557 2.92 -22.78 16.55
C GLY A 557 1.53 -22.74 15.88
N LYS A 558 0.47 -23.17 16.58
CA LYS A 558 -0.87 -23.31 16.02
C LYS A 558 -1.97 -22.80 16.93
N THR A 559 -1.84 -23.02 18.23
CA THR A 559 -2.87 -22.72 19.22
C THR A 559 -2.66 -21.33 19.81
N TRP A 560 -3.76 -20.61 20.06
CA TRP A 560 -3.73 -19.24 20.60
C TRP A 560 -4.42 -19.18 21.96
N ASP A 561 -3.71 -18.64 22.96
CA ASP A 561 -4.24 -18.38 24.30
C ASP A 561 -4.58 -16.90 24.46
N ASN A 562 -5.64 -16.59 25.21
CA ASN A 562 -5.90 -15.22 25.65
C ASN A 562 -5.37 -15.04 27.08
N GLU A 563 -4.17 -14.44 27.21
CA GLU A 563 -3.45 -14.33 28.50
C GLU A 563 -3.96 -13.19 29.39
N LEU A 564 -4.48 -12.10 28.82
CA LEU A 564 -4.90 -10.90 29.56
C LEU A 564 -6.37 -10.56 29.29
N LYS A 565 -7.25 -11.46 29.73
CA LYS A 565 -8.70 -11.36 29.51
C LYS A 565 -9.30 -10.12 30.18
N GLY A 566 -10.28 -9.48 29.52
CA GLY A 566 -11.11 -8.43 30.11
C GLY A 566 -10.56 -7.02 29.98
N GLU A 567 -9.31 -6.85 29.51
CA GLU A 567 -8.81 -5.55 29.09
C GLU A 567 -9.51 -5.08 27.81
N SER A 568 -9.68 -3.77 27.66
CA SER A 568 -10.22 -3.20 26.42
C SER A 568 -9.28 -3.56 25.28
N GLY A 569 -9.80 -4.26 24.26
CA GLY A 569 -9.03 -4.56 23.07
C GLY A 569 -8.53 -3.29 22.38
N GLY A 570 -7.44 -3.42 21.62
CA GLY A 570 -6.91 -2.32 20.82
C GLY A 570 -5.96 -1.47 21.65
N GLY A 571 -4.70 -1.91 21.67
CA GLY A 571 -3.60 -1.25 22.36
C GLY A 571 -2.30 -1.41 21.59
N CYS A 572 -1.18 -1.12 22.24
CA CYS A 572 0.15 -1.26 21.66
C CYS A 572 0.95 -2.28 22.47
N LEU A 573 1.53 -3.25 21.78
CA LEU A 573 2.49 -4.19 22.34
C LEU A 573 3.90 -3.70 22.05
N THR A 574 4.82 -4.00 22.97
CA THR A 574 6.25 -3.77 22.78
C THR A 574 7.06 -4.89 23.41
N VAL A 575 8.21 -5.16 22.82
CA VAL A 575 9.26 -6.00 23.38
C VAL A 575 10.45 -5.13 23.71
N CYS A 576 10.88 -5.16 24.97
CA CYS A 576 12.11 -4.54 25.45
C CYS A 576 13.19 -5.63 25.48
N GLY A 577 14.20 -5.51 24.62
CA GLY A 577 15.28 -6.48 24.53
C GLY A 577 16.37 -6.01 23.57
N THR A 578 17.36 -6.87 23.29
CA THR A 578 18.45 -6.56 22.35
C THR A 578 18.44 -7.50 21.16
N THR A 579 19.03 -7.10 20.03
CA THR A 579 19.19 -8.01 18.87
C THR A 579 20.11 -9.20 19.16
N THR A 580 20.98 -9.10 20.17
CA THR A 580 21.96 -10.13 20.54
C THR A 580 21.47 -11.10 21.61
N ASP A 581 20.47 -10.69 22.39
CA ASP A 581 19.92 -11.46 23.49
C ASP A 581 18.40 -11.34 23.49
N VAL A 582 17.76 -12.28 22.81
CA VAL A 582 16.30 -12.34 22.64
C VAL A 582 15.64 -13.24 23.68
N GLU A 583 16.42 -14.01 24.44
CA GLU A 583 15.89 -14.88 25.49
C GLU A 583 15.39 -14.06 26.69
N ASP A 584 16.00 -12.90 26.92
CA ASP A 584 15.64 -11.93 27.97
C ASP A 584 14.58 -10.90 27.52
N ASP A 585 13.88 -11.15 26.41
CA ASP A 585 12.86 -10.24 25.89
C ASP A 585 11.70 -10.03 26.88
N ALA A 586 11.50 -8.78 27.30
CA ALA A 586 10.39 -8.41 28.18
C ALA A 586 9.20 -7.82 27.39
N VAL A 587 8.01 -8.39 27.59
CA VAL A 587 6.79 -7.97 26.89
C VAL A 587 5.98 -6.99 27.74
N MET A 588 5.54 -5.89 27.13
CA MET A 588 4.60 -4.96 27.74
C MET A 588 3.41 -4.67 26.84
N TYR A 589 2.28 -4.37 27.46
CA TYR A 589 1.03 -3.99 26.80
C TYR A 589 0.57 -2.63 27.32
N PHE A 590 0.25 -1.74 26.38
CA PHE A 590 -0.25 -0.40 26.67
C PHE A 590 -1.64 -0.23 26.09
N THR A 591 -2.55 0.33 26.87
CA THR A 591 -3.90 0.63 26.42
C THR A 591 -4.37 1.97 26.94
N ALA A 592 -5.23 2.62 26.18
CA ALA A 592 -6.09 3.66 26.71
C ALA A 592 -7.49 3.38 26.19
N GLY A 593 -8.46 3.32 27.10
CA GLY A 593 -9.83 2.96 26.77
C GLY A 593 -10.41 3.87 25.67
N LEU A 594 -11.22 3.27 24.80
CA LEU A 594 -12.00 4.01 23.81
C LEU A 594 -13.15 4.76 24.51
N GLY A 595 -13.53 5.94 24.02
CA GLY A 595 -14.72 6.68 24.44
C GLY A 595 -14.48 7.88 25.35
N GLY A 596 -13.59 8.79 24.95
CA GLY A 596 -13.53 10.16 25.47
C GLY A 596 -12.75 10.34 26.77
N SER A 597 -12.99 9.54 27.83
CA SER A 597 -12.23 9.68 29.10
C SER A 597 -11.76 8.35 29.67
N ALA A 598 -10.45 8.10 29.57
CA ALA A 598 -9.81 6.87 30.03
C ALA A 598 -8.39 7.14 30.56
N PRO A 599 -7.86 6.30 31.46
CA PRO A 599 -6.44 6.35 31.81
C PRO A 599 -5.59 5.72 30.71
N VAL A 600 -4.29 6.04 30.69
CA VAL A 600 -3.29 5.24 29.97
C VAL A 600 -2.75 4.21 30.94
N LEU A 601 -2.89 2.93 30.60
CA LEU A 601 -2.48 1.79 31.42
C LEU A 601 -1.32 1.06 30.75
N CYS A 602 -0.44 0.50 31.57
CA CYS A 602 0.62 -0.40 31.15
C CYS A 602 0.55 -1.70 31.98
N CYS A 603 0.43 -2.83 31.31
CA CYS A 603 0.60 -4.15 31.89
C CYS A 603 1.98 -4.68 31.49
N ARG A 604 2.72 -5.25 32.44
CA ARG A 604 4.07 -5.78 32.21
C ARG A 604 4.06 -7.27 32.49
N ARG A 605 4.54 -8.07 31.56
CA ARG A 605 4.68 -9.51 31.75
C ARG A 605 5.90 -9.78 32.63
N LYS A 606 5.74 -10.66 33.61
CA LYS A 606 6.80 -11.08 34.53
C LYS A 606 7.56 -12.26 33.94
N PRO A 607 8.76 -12.56 34.45
CA PRO A 607 9.54 -13.74 34.04
C PRO A 607 8.79 -15.08 34.25
N ASP A 608 7.89 -15.16 35.24
CA ASP A 608 7.05 -16.34 35.49
C ASP A 608 5.90 -16.53 34.48
N GLY A 609 5.78 -15.63 33.50
CA GLY A 609 4.73 -15.62 32.48
C GLY A 609 3.43 -14.93 32.89
N SER A 610 3.26 -14.57 34.17
CA SER A 610 2.09 -13.83 34.64
C SER A 610 2.18 -12.33 34.31
N TRP A 611 1.03 -11.65 34.30
CA TRP A 611 0.99 -10.20 34.11
C TRP A 611 0.93 -9.47 35.46
N ALA A 612 1.76 -8.44 35.62
CA ALA A 612 1.67 -7.54 36.76
C ALA A 612 0.40 -6.67 36.70
N SER A 613 -0.05 -6.20 37.86
CA SER A 613 -1.19 -5.28 37.94
C SER A 613 -0.98 -4.04 37.05
N PRO A 614 -2.04 -3.55 36.37
CA PRO A 614 -1.92 -2.41 35.48
C PRO A 614 -1.37 -1.17 36.18
N LEU A 615 -0.33 -0.59 35.60
CA LEU A 615 0.26 0.69 36.02
C LEU A 615 -0.47 1.84 35.34
N ASN A 616 -1.04 2.76 36.13
CA ASN A 616 -1.71 3.96 35.60
C ASN A 616 -0.72 5.10 35.37
N LEU A 617 -0.39 5.36 34.10
CA LEU A 617 0.61 6.35 33.69
C LEU A 617 0.09 7.80 33.75
N THR A 618 -1.24 7.97 33.76
CA THR A 618 -1.87 9.29 33.76
C THR A 618 -2.31 9.78 35.14
N HIS A 619 -2.19 8.92 36.17
CA HIS A 619 -2.67 9.16 37.53
C HIS A 619 -4.16 9.57 37.59
N GLY A 620 -4.98 8.92 36.76
CA GLY A 620 -6.40 9.23 36.62
C GLY A 620 -6.84 9.18 35.17
N LYS A 621 -8.11 9.52 34.91
CA LYS A 621 -8.64 9.59 33.55
C LYS A 621 -8.15 10.88 32.87
N ILE A 622 -7.78 10.77 31.61
CA ILE A 622 -7.51 11.91 30.72
C ILE A 622 -8.56 11.95 29.61
N THR A 623 -8.65 13.06 28.90
CA THR A 623 -9.44 13.09 27.67
C THR A 623 -8.65 12.41 26.57
N VAL A 624 -9.03 11.17 26.25
CA VAL A 624 -8.45 10.42 25.13
C VAL A 624 -9.21 10.82 23.89
N TRP A 625 -8.56 11.60 23.04
CA TRP A 625 -9.10 11.89 21.73
C TRP A 625 -8.88 10.70 20.80
N GLU A 626 -9.82 10.45 19.91
CA GLU A 626 -9.72 9.40 18.90
C GLU A 626 -9.88 10.00 17.52
N TYR A 627 -9.01 9.58 16.62
CA TYR A 627 -9.25 9.75 15.19
C TYR A 627 -9.61 8.40 14.61
N ARG A 628 -10.83 8.25 14.07
CA ARG A 628 -11.23 7.00 13.40
C ARG A 628 -11.00 5.76 14.29
N ARG A 629 -11.31 5.86 15.59
CA ARG A 629 -11.07 4.83 16.62
C ARG A 629 -9.59 4.48 16.88
N TRP A 630 -8.63 5.24 16.34
CA TRP A 630 -7.26 5.18 16.82
C TRP A 630 -7.13 5.97 18.10
N VAL A 631 -6.69 5.25 19.13
CA VAL A 631 -6.32 5.80 20.42
C VAL A 631 -5.15 6.76 20.24
N ASN A 632 -5.15 7.90 20.92
CA ASN A 632 -4.03 8.85 20.93
C ASN A 632 -2.85 8.37 21.79
N LEU A 633 -2.31 7.18 21.49
CA LEU A 633 -1.27 6.45 22.24
C LEU A 633 -0.31 5.70 21.31
N VAL A 634 0.99 5.95 21.39
CA VAL A 634 2.02 5.31 20.54
C VAL A 634 3.12 4.68 21.40
N VAL A 635 3.52 3.47 21.02
CA VAL A 635 4.61 2.68 21.62
C VAL A 635 5.34 1.95 20.50
N PRO A 636 6.68 1.88 20.50
CA PRO A 636 7.43 1.05 19.55
C PRO A 636 7.06 -0.43 19.65
N PRO A 637 7.03 -1.21 18.57
CA PRO A 637 7.03 -2.67 18.65
C PRO A 637 8.27 -3.23 19.35
N TYR A 638 9.42 -2.57 19.18
CA TYR A 638 10.69 -2.94 19.82
C TYR A 638 11.29 -1.71 20.49
N SER A 639 11.66 -1.86 21.75
CA SER A 639 12.13 -0.79 22.62
C SER A 639 13.51 -1.13 23.20
N PRO A 640 14.24 -0.14 23.74
CA PRO A 640 15.40 -0.39 24.59
C PRO A 640 15.20 -1.52 25.61
N PRO A 641 16.25 -2.32 25.92
CA PRO A 641 16.13 -3.46 26.83
C PRO A 641 15.74 -3.09 28.27
N ASN A 642 15.99 -1.85 28.70
CA ASN A 642 15.74 -1.40 30.07
C ASN A 642 14.41 -0.64 30.24
N PHE A 643 13.79 -0.15 29.15
CA PHE A 643 12.51 0.57 29.23
C PHE A 643 11.75 0.66 27.90
N ALA A 644 10.43 0.84 28.00
CA ALA A 644 9.56 1.20 26.89
C ALA A 644 9.27 2.72 26.90
N PRO A 645 9.61 3.48 25.83
CA PRO A 645 9.11 4.83 25.65
C PRO A 645 7.65 4.78 25.20
N VAL A 646 6.82 5.64 25.78
CA VAL A 646 5.40 5.76 25.42
C VAL A 646 5.03 7.23 25.31
N ALA A 647 4.27 7.58 24.27
CA ALA A 647 3.71 8.92 24.10
C ALA A 647 2.20 8.86 23.87
N TRP A 648 1.49 9.88 24.36
CA TRP A 648 0.05 10.00 24.19
C TRP A 648 -0.39 11.47 24.15
N GLY A 649 -1.55 11.71 23.56
CA GLY A 649 -2.20 13.02 23.58
C GLY A 649 -3.25 13.15 24.68
N ASN A 650 -3.33 14.33 25.29
CA ASN A 650 -4.40 14.75 26.19
C ASN A 650 -4.74 16.22 25.91
N ILE A 651 -5.89 16.49 25.29
CA ILE A 651 -6.38 17.83 24.92
C ILE A 651 -5.30 18.68 24.20
N ASN A 652 -5.02 18.38 22.93
CA ASN A 652 -4.03 19.11 22.11
C ASN A 652 -2.63 19.24 22.75
N GLN A 653 -2.26 18.31 23.63
CA GLN A 653 -0.96 18.29 24.28
C GLN A 653 -0.41 16.87 24.26
N VAL A 654 0.82 16.72 23.77
CA VAL A 654 1.57 15.46 23.77
C VAL A 654 2.34 15.33 25.09
N TYR A 655 2.26 14.14 25.67
CA TYR A 655 2.99 13.71 26.85
C TYR A 655 3.81 12.46 26.52
N MET A 656 4.86 12.22 27.29
CA MET A 656 5.60 10.95 27.26
C MET A 656 5.89 10.41 28.66
N ALA A 657 6.21 9.13 28.74
CA ALA A 657 6.82 8.50 29.91
C ALA A 657 7.85 7.45 29.47
N LYS A 658 8.77 7.11 30.39
CA LYS A 658 9.69 5.98 30.26
C LYS A 658 9.26 4.92 31.28
N VAL A 659 8.80 3.76 30.80
CA VAL A 659 8.30 2.69 31.67
C VAL A 659 9.36 1.60 31.81
N PRO A 660 9.90 1.36 33.02
CA PRO A 660 10.95 0.36 33.21
C PRO A 660 10.43 -1.07 33.06
N VAL A 661 11.31 -1.92 32.55
CA VAL A 661 11.16 -3.39 32.58
C VAL A 661 11.10 -3.86 34.04
N LEU A 662 10.40 -4.97 34.28
CA LEU A 662 10.39 -5.63 35.58
C LEU A 662 11.69 -6.44 35.70
N GLU A 663 12.42 -6.23 36.79
CA GLU A 663 13.53 -7.12 37.18
C GLU A 663 13.02 -8.48 37.66
#